data_AF-A0A2M7JHE0-F1
#
_entry.id   AF-A0A2M7JHE0-F1
#
_cell.length_a   1.000
_cell.length_b   1.000
_cell.length_c   1.000
_cell.angle_alpha   90.00
_cell.angle_beta   90.00
_cell.angle_gamma   90.00
#
_symmetry.space_group_name_H-M   'P 1'
#
loop_
_entity.id
_entity.type
_entity.pdbx_description
1 polymer ?
#
loop_
_entity_poly.entity_id
_entity_poly.type
_entity_poly.pdbx_seq_one_letter_code
_entity_poly.pdbx_strand_id
1 'polypeptide(L)'
;MTLTDVDRVAGEVGNFKVTLTRKPRYVIEDRCTGCTTCMEYCPVKYPDRFNQKISKNKAVHIYFAQAIPLIAYIDESCLYLKEKKCGICEGVCQNNAIDLGQTAETFDINVGAIILSAGLEPYDPSLKSEYGYGKMQNVVTSMDYERLLCSTGPYEGEILRSSDKDHPHKIAWIQCVGSRRVTPGDNSYCSAVCCTYAQKQVILTKDHIADAQCTIFHNDIRSFGKDFERYYEKTAALPGIRFIRSYASIVRENPETKSVAIRYSTHDDGVKEEEFDLVVLSVGLTPPAEVKSLAEKFGIELNEHRFCKVNPVNPMETSRPGIFVSGVFQGPTDIPESVFSASGAGSQCGQLLNYRRGKLTKDRIYPAERDVSQEEPRIGVFVCHCGANIGRIVNVPSTVEYALTLPNVVYAQEQLFSCATNSAKQITDTIKEKGLNRVIVAACSPRTLEPLFRDTLREAGINQYYYDMANIREHCSWVHSLEKEEATNKAQDIIRMSVARASHLQPLQEINLPVNKAVLVVGGGIAGITCSLSLAKQGHDVYLLEKDTDLGGIARRLHYTLEGLDVQAFLNDLIGKVYKHPMIHVYTGSAITDASGYIGNFVTKIKSERGTAEIKHGATIIATGADEFKPTEYLYGQDERVLTTLELEERIARGDEKILSAGSLVMIQCVGCRNEDRNYCARICCSHAIKNALKLKEINPQMDIHVLYRDMMTYGFREDYYREASDKDVKFVRYEPQDRPCVETAEEEGRPVLRVTVPDYILGKKLAIDADIVSLSAAVIPSKDNVNISQLFKVSLGPDDFFKEAHVKLRPVEFGTDGVYLCGIAHYPKHIPETINQSYGAAGRAITLLSRDTVTVSGSVCEVKESSCIGCGQCISACTYGAIEFRDTRQGKKAIVNPVICKGDGLCNAKCPTGAIQLKHFTDEELLSQVDAAA
;
A
#
# COMPACT_ATOMS: atom_id res chain seq x y z
N MET A 1 21.07 -8.52 2.59
CA MET A 1 21.85 -9.30 3.58
C MET A 1 20.96 -9.47 4.79
N THR A 2 20.76 -10.71 5.28
CA THR A 2 19.93 -10.97 6.47
C THR A 2 20.83 -11.28 7.67
N LEU A 3 20.30 -11.20 8.90
CA LEU A 3 21.07 -11.40 10.14
C LEU A 3 22.33 -10.52 10.20
N THR A 4 22.23 -9.27 9.76
CA THR A 4 23.35 -8.33 9.71
C THR A 4 22.94 -7.03 10.38
N ASP A 5 23.75 -6.58 11.34
CA ASP A 5 23.55 -5.32 12.04
C ASP A 5 24.57 -4.27 11.57
N VAL A 6 24.20 -3.00 11.66
CA VAL A 6 25.12 -1.88 11.43
C VAL A 6 25.79 -1.53 12.75
N ASP A 7 27.11 -1.54 12.76
CA ASP A 7 27.90 -1.18 13.94
C ASP A 7 28.30 0.28 13.94
N ARG A 8 28.73 0.79 12.78
CA ARG A 8 29.26 2.15 12.66
C ARG A 8 29.05 2.72 11.27
N VAL A 9 28.72 4.01 11.20
CA VAL A 9 28.67 4.79 9.96
C VAL A 9 29.61 5.99 10.04
N ALA A 10 30.68 5.95 9.26
CA ALA A 10 31.64 7.04 9.13
C ALA A 10 31.59 7.68 7.74
N GLY A 11 32.08 8.91 7.62
CA GLY A 11 32.14 9.65 6.35
C GLY A 11 30.97 10.63 6.16
N GLU A 12 30.79 11.06 4.93
CA GLU A 12 29.89 12.14 4.54
C GLU A 12 29.08 11.79 3.29
N VAL A 13 28.12 12.65 2.95
CA VAL A 13 27.24 12.48 1.79
C VAL A 13 28.03 12.13 0.52
N GLY A 14 27.64 11.05 -0.15
CA GLY A 14 28.32 10.54 -1.35
C GLY A 14 29.50 9.59 -1.07
N ASN A 15 29.98 9.48 0.17
CA ASN A 15 31.11 8.62 0.55
C ASN A 15 31.04 8.17 2.02
N PHE A 16 30.06 7.33 2.34
CA PHE A 16 29.96 6.68 3.63
C PHE A 16 30.70 5.35 3.65
N LYS A 17 31.40 5.09 4.75
CA LYS A 17 31.95 3.79 5.10
C LYS A 17 31.12 3.19 6.22
N VAL A 18 30.45 2.07 5.94
CA VAL A 18 29.54 1.40 6.88
C VAL A 18 30.19 0.09 7.32
N THR A 19 30.42 -0.04 8.61
CA THR A 19 30.88 -1.28 9.24
C THR A 19 29.67 -2.11 9.62
N LEU A 20 29.62 -3.34 9.10
CA LEU A 20 28.53 -4.30 9.28
C LEU A 20 29.05 -5.51 10.05
N THR A 21 28.21 -6.05 10.95
CA THR A 21 28.45 -7.36 11.57
C THR A 21 27.35 -8.31 11.19
N ARG A 22 27.71 -9.36 10.44
CA ARG A 22 26.83 -10.48 10.11
C ARG A 22 26.90 -11.52 11.22
N LYS A 23 25.77 -11.76 11.88
CA LYS A 23 25.62 -12.81 12.90
C LYS A 23 25.71 -14.19 12.23
N PRO A 24 26.29 -15.19 12.92
CA PRO A 24 26.34 -16.55 12.39
C PRO A 24 24.92 -17.09 12.25
N ARG A 25 24.60 -17.58 11.06
CA ARG A 25 23.34 -18.30 10.80
C ARG A 25 23.42 -19.75 11.27
N TYR A 26 24.65 -20.26 11.38
CA TYR A 26 25.03 -21.65 11.58
C TYR A 26 24.54 -22.58 10.48
N VAL A 27 24.24 -22.00 9.32
CA VAL A 27 23.77 -22.67 8.12
C VAL A 27 24.45 -22.02 6.92
N ILE A 28 25.06 -22.82 6.06
CA ILE A 28 25.66 -22.42 4.80
C ILE A 28 24.52 -22.13 3.81
N GLU A 29 24.31 -20.85 3.51
CA GLU A 29 23.17 -20.35 2.75
C GLU A 29 23.05 -21.03 1.37
N ASP A 30 24.16 -21.15 0.63
CA ASP A 30 24.19 -21.72 -0.73
C ASP A 30 23.86 -23.22 -0.79
N ARG A 31 23.93 -23.93 0.35
CA ARG A 31 23.62 -25.37 0.44
C ARG A 31 22.25 -25.65 1.05
N CYS A 32 21.65 -24.67 1.73
CA CYS A 32 20.38 -24.86 2.40
C CYS A 32 19.25 -24.87 1.38
N THR A 33 18.45 -25.94 1.39
CA THR A 33 17.27 -26.07 0.53
C THR A 33 15.96 -25.72 1.23
N GLY A 34 16.01 -25.29 2.50
CA GLY A 34 14.80 -24.96 3.26
C GLY A 34 13.82 -26.12 3.48
N CYS A 35 14.25 -27.38 3.30
CA CYS A 35 13.43 -28.61 3.36
C CYS A 35 12.86 -28.98 4.74
N THR A 36 13.14 -28.19 5.78
CA THR A 36 12.64 -28.35 7.15
C THR A 36 12.97 -29.64 7.92
N THR A 37 13.61 -30.65 7.32
CA THR A 37 13.98 -31.91 8.01
C THR A 37 14.76 -31.67 9.31
N CYS A 38 15.72 -30.76 9.32
CA CYS A 38 16.48 -30.42 10.53
C CYS A 38 15.59 -29.93 11.70
N MET A 39 14.45 -29.31 11.40
CA MET A 39 13.50 -28.77 12.38
C MET A 39 12.68 -29.88 13.04
N GLU A 40 12.29 -30.89 12.26
CA GLU A 40 11.53 -32.06 12.73
C GLU A 40 12.31 -32.81 13.82
N TYR A 41 13.59 -33.07 13.56
CA TYR A 41 14.49 -33.80 14.46
C TYR A 41 15.05 -32.96 15.61
N CYS A 42 14.85 -31.64 15.60
CA CYS A 42 15.35 -30.78 16.67
C CYS A 42 14.59 -31.06 17.99
N PRO A 43 15.28 -31.46 19.08
CA PRO A 43 14.61 -31.78 20.35
C PRO A 43 14.21 -30.52 21.14
N VAL A 44 14.82 -29.37 20.83
CA VAL A 44 14.54 -28.10 21.54
C VAL A 44 13.18 -27.56 21.12
N LYS A 45 12.41 -27.11 22.11
CA LYS A 45 11.19 -26.31 21.90
C LYS A 45 11.33 -25.02 22.71
N TYR A 46 11.10 -23.87 22.10
CA TYR A 46 11.11 -22.57 22.79
C TYR A 46 9.96 -21.68 22.31
N PRO A 47 9.58 -20.61 23.03
CA PRO A 47 8.45 -19.76 22.62
C PRO A 47 8.70 -19.07 21.28
N ASP A 48 7.78 -19.24 20.33
CA ASP A 48 7.92 -18.70 18.98
C ASP A 48 7.68 -17.18 18.95
N ARG A 49 8.75 -16.39 18.84
CA ARG A 49 8.65 -14.93 18.83
C ARG A 49 7.81 -14.40 17.66
N PHE A 50 7.87 -15.04 16.49
CA PHE A 50 7.10 -14.60 15.32
C PHE A 50 5.60 -14.76 15.55
N ASN A 51 5.20 -15.87 16.18
CA ASN A 51 3.83 -16.14 16.60
C ASN A 51 3.49 -15.59 18.00
N GLN A 52 4.10 -14.46 18.38
CA GLN A 52 3.85 -13.76 19.66
C GLN A 52 3.95 -14.66 20.90
N LYS A 53 4.81 -15.68 20.86
CA LYS A 53 5.03 -16.69 21.91
C LYS A 53 3.78 -17.55 22.21
N ILE A 54 2.76 -17.52 21.35
CA ILE A 54 1.55 -18.34 21.46
C ILE A 54 1.86 -19.81 21.14
N SER A 55 2.68 -20.06 20.12
CA SER A 55 3.19 -21.38 19.77
C SER A 55 4.65 -21.57 20.19
N LYS A 56 5.16 -22.80 20.00
CA LYS A 56 6.55 -23.15 20.23
C LYS A 56 7.28 -23.31 18.90
N ASN A 57 8.52 -22.84 18.82
CA ASN A 57 9.44 -23.03 17.71
C ASN A 57 10.59 -23.98 18.09
N LYS A 58 11.40 -24.37 17.10
CA LYS A 58 12.56 -25.26 17.22
C LYS A 58 13.84 -24.46 17.14
N ALA A 59 14.91 -24.87 17.84
CA ALA A 59 16.16 -24.10 17.81
C ALA A 59 16.70 -23.91 16.38
N VAL A 60 16.66 -24.95 15.54
CA VAL A 60 16.83 -24.80 14.09
C VAL A 60 15.47 -24.67 13.42
N HIS A 61 15.23 -23.54 12.73
CA HIS A 61 13.97 -23.28 12.04
C HIS A 61 14.12 -22.21 10.95
N ILE A 62 13.10 -22.07 10.10
CA ILE A 62 12.93 -20.91 9.21
C ILE A 62 12.06 -19.90 9.96
N TYR A 63 12.40 -18.61 9.90
CA TYR A 63 11.75 -17.56 10.69
C TYR A 63 10.21 -17.55 10.54
N PHE A 64 9.71 -17.71 9.30
CA PHE A 64 8.31 -17.99 9.00
C PHE A 64 8.18 -18.61 7.61
N ALA A 65 7.01 -19.19 7.30
CA ALA A 65 6.76 -20.00 6.09
C ALA A 65 7.13 -19.33 4.75
N GLN A 66 7.07 -17.99 4.65
CA GLN A 66 7.41 -17.24 3.43
C GLN A 66 8.62 -16.32 3.61
N ALA A 67 9.53 -16.66 4.54
CA ALA A 67 10.75 -15.90 4.75
C ALA A 67 11.59 -15.81 3.47
N ILE A 68 12.16 -14.63 3.21
CA ILE A 68 13.09 -14.40 2.10
C ILE A 68 14.43 -13.92 2.71
N PRO A 69 15.53 -14.67 2.54
CA PRO A 69 15.63 -15.96 1.84
C PRO A 69 14.98 -17.10 2.64
N LEU A 70 14.48 -18.14 1.95
CA LEU A 70 13.85 -19.32 2.56
C LEU A 70 14.93 -20.28 3.10
N ILE A 71 15.69 -19.82 4.07
CA ILE A 71 16.87 -20.50 4.62
C ILE A 71 16.68 -20.64 6.14
N ALA A 72 16.97 -21.83 6.66
CA ALA A 72 16.95 -22.09 8.09
C ALA A 72 18.04 -21.29 8.83
N TYR A 73 17.86 -21.07 10.12
CA TYR A 73 18.89 -20.56 11.01
C TYR A 73 18.80 -21.27 12.36
N ILE A 74 19.88 -21.21 13.13
CA ILE A 74 19.94 -21.80 14.47
C ILE A 74 19.92 -20.69 15.52
N ASP A 75 18.86 -20.67 16.31
CA ASP A 75 18.66 -19.76 17.43
C ASP A 75 19.57 -20.09 18.62
N GLU A 76 19.85 -19.07 19.44
CA GLU A 76 20.70 -19.18 20.63
C GLU A 76 20.17 -20.20 21.66
N SER A 77 18.89 -20.57 21.59
CA SER A 77 18.30 -21.67 22.38
C SER A 77 18.88 -23.05 22.10
N CYS A 78 19.69 -23.21 21.05
CA CYS A 78 20.33 -24.48 20.66
C CYS A 78 21.23 -25.07 21.76
N LEU A 79 21.04 -26.36 22.06
CA LEU A 79 21.85 -27.10 23.05
C LEU A 79 23.32 -27.23 22.67
N TYR A 80 23.65 -27.22 21.37
CA TYR A 80 25.05 -27.19 20.95
C TYR A 80 25.70 -25.84 21.24
N LEU A 81 25.01 -24.74 20.91
CA LEU A 81 25.55 -23.40 21.11
C LEU A 81 25.75 -23.11 22.60
N LYS A 82 24.84 -23.58 23.45
CA LYS A 82 24.92 -23.40 24.91
C LYS A 82 25.89 -24.36 25.60
N GLU A 83 25.83 -25.65 25.27
CA GLU A 83 26.45 -26.70 26.09
C GLU A 83 27.29 -27.71 25.28
N LYS A 84 27.35 -27.56 23.94
CA LYS A 84 28.06 -28.46 23.01
C LYS A 84 27.57 -29.92 23.05
N LYS A 85 26.28 -30.15 23.36
CA LYS A 85 25.71 -31.49 23.60
C LYS A 85 24.89 -32.12 22.47
N CYS A 86 24.58 -31.43 21.37
CA CYS A 86 23.64 -31.92 20.35
C CYS A 86 24.12 -31.64 18.92
N GLY A 87 24.18 -32.66 18.05
CA GLY A 87 24.56 -32.51 16.62
C GLY A 87 23.53 -33.07 15.64
N ILE A 88 22.30 -33.35 16.10
CA ILE A 88 21.31 -34.12 15.30
C ILE A 88 21.01 -33.43 13.96
N CYS A 89 20.82 -32.10 13.98
CA CYS A 89 20.50 -31.33 12.78
C CYS A 89 21.58 -31.43 11.69
N GLU A 90 22.84 -31.56 12.07
CA GLU A 90 23.97 -31.77 11.16
C GLU A 90 23.90 -33.16 10.52
N GLY A 91 23.65 -34.21 11.31
CA GLY A 91 23.56 -35.58 10.82
C GLY A 91 22.37 -35.87 9.91
N VAL A 92 21.24 -35.17 10.08
CA VAL A 92 20.04 -35.34 9.21
C VAL A 92 20.06 -34.43 7.98
N CYS A 93 21.00 -33.49 7.87
CA CYS A 93 21.06 -32.57 6.75
C CYS A 93 21.77 -33.20 5.54
N GLN A 94 21.00 -33.73 4.59
CA GLN A 94 21.53 -34.37 3.38
C GLN A 94 22.43 -33.44 2.52
N ASN A 95 22.21 -32.13 2.60
CA ASN A 95 22.96 -31.14 1.82
C ASN A 95 24.22 -30.60 2.53
N ASN A 96 24.55 -31.13 3.72
CA ASN A 96 25.70 -30.68 4.52
C ASN A 96 25.72 -29.14 4.67
N ALA A 97 24.55 -28.58 4.97
CA ALA A 97 24.34 -27.14 5.09
C ALA A 97 24.47 -26.63 6.52
N ILE A 98 24.42 -27.48 7.54
CA ILE A 98 24.58 -27.06 8.94
C ILE A 98 26.07 -26.87 9.23
N ASP A 99 26.43 -25.73 9.82
CA ASP A 99 27.78 -25.42 10.28
C ASP A 99 27.69 -24.70 11.64
N LEU A 100 27.78 -25.47 12.72
CA LEU A 100 27.71 -24.97 14.10
C LEU A 100 28.97 -24.23 14.55
N GLY A 101 30.02 -24.21 13.71
CA GLY A 101 31.28 -23.51 13.96
C GLY A 101 31.31 -22.08 13.45
N GLN A 102 30.29 -21.62 12.71
CA GLN A 102 30.23 -20.25 12.19
C GLN A 102 30.39 -19.20 13.30
N THR A 103 31.20 -18.18 13.03
CA THR A 103 31.37 -17.01 13.90
C THR A 103 30.79 -15.77 13.25
N ALA A 104 30.55 -14.72 14.05
CA ALA A 104 30.17 -13.43 13.50
C ALA A 104 31.29 -12.88 12.59
N GLU A 105 30.91 -12.25 11.49
CA GLU A 105 31.82 -11.65 10.52
C GLU A 105 31.61 -10.15 10.46
N THR A 106 32.67 -9.38 10.72
CA THR A 106 32.65 -7.92 10.57
C THR A 106 33.37 -7.52 9.30
N PHE A 107 32.74 -6.68 8.48
CA PHE A 107 33.30 -6.18 7.24
C PHE A 107 32.76 -4.78 6.92
N ASP A 108 33.48 -4.06 6.06
CA ASP A 108 33.13 -2.70 5.67
C ASP A 108 32.54 -2.68 4.25
N ILE A 109 31.54 -1.83 4.03
CA ILE A 109 31.05 -1.46 2.69
C ILE A 109 31.11 0.04 2.49
N ASN A 110 31.31 0.47 1.24
CA ASN A 110 31.26 1.87 0.86
C ASN A 110 29.94 2.16 0.14
N VAL A 111 29.19 3.16 0.61
CA VAL A 111 27.90 3.55 0.05
C VAL A 111 27.82 5.06 -0.13
N GLY A 112 27.12 5.53 -1.15
CA GLY A 112 26.97 6.96 -1.40
C GLY A 112 25.80 7.61 -0.66
N ALA A 113 24.81 6.82 -0.28
CA ALA A 113 23.61 7.26 0.43
C ALA A 113 23.09 6.12 1.32
N ILE A 114 22.34 6.48 2.36
CA ILE A 114 21.75 5.53 3.31
C ILE A 114 20.25 5.83 3.42
N ILE A 115 19.41 4.79 3.44
CA ILE A 115 17.98 4.91 3.74
C ILE A 115 17.70 4.12 5.03
N LEU A 116 17.12 4.79 6.02
CA LEU A 116 16.68 4.21 7.27
C LEU A 116 15.20 3.83 7.17
N SER A 117 14.94 2.53 7.20
CA SER A 117 13.60 1.93 7.21
C SER A 117 13.44 1.02 8.42
N ALA A 118 13.83 1.51 9.60
CA ALA A 118 13.96 0.71 10.83
C ALA A 118 12.62 0.16 11.38
N GLY A 119 11.48 0.56 10.81
CA GLY A 119 10.17 0.08 11.23
C GLY A 119 9.72 0.66 12.56
N LEU A 120 9.09 -0.18 13.38
CA LEU A 120 8.44 0.16 14.64
C LEU A 120 8.42 -1.05 15.57
N GLU A 121 8.08 -0.83 16.84
CA GLU A 121 7.66 -1.86 17.78
C GLU A 121 6.18 -1.64 18.16
N PRO A 122 5.35 -2.70 18.28
CA PRO A 122 4.03 -2.58 18.90
C PRO A 122 4.17 -2.11 20.36
N TYR A 123 3.25 -1.26 20.81
CA TYR A 123 3.19 -0.90 22.22
C TYR A 123 2.98 -2.14 23.08
N ASP A 124 3.73 -2.26 24.17
CA ASP A 124 3.62 -3.38 25.12
C ASP A 124 2.65 -3.02 26.27
N PRO A 125 1.41 -3.56 26.28
CA PRO A 125 0.45 -3.26 27.33
C PRO A 125 0.75 -3.98 28.66
N SER A 126 1.74 -4.89 28.73
CA SER A 126 2.13 -5.52 29.99
C SER A 126 2.73 -4.52 30.99
N LEU A 127 3.20 -3.37 30.49
CA LEU A 127 3.69 -2.25 31.28
C LEU A 127 2.61 -1.64 32.19
N LYS A 128 1.33 -1.90 31.91
CA LYS A 128 0.19 -1.39 32.68
C LYS A 128 -0.74 -2.51 33.13
N SER A 129 -0.88 -2.65 34.45
CA SER A 129 -1.76 -3.67 35.03
C SER A 129 -3.24 -3.49 34.69
N GLU A 130 -3.68 -2.28 34.37
CA GLU A 130 -5.08 -1.95 34.04
C GLU A 130 -5.58 -2.65 32.76
N TYR A 131 -4.67 -3.04 31.87
CA TYR A 131 -5.03 -3.75 30.63
C TYR A 131 -5.18 -5.25 30.81
N GLY A 132 -4.76 -5.83 31.94
CA GLY A 132 -4.86 -7.27 32.17
C GLY A 132 -4.00 -8.17 31.26
N TYR A 133 -3.25 -7.61 30.30
CA TYR A 133 -2.42 -8.37 29.37
C TYR A 133 -1.31 -9.15 30.09
N GLY A 134 -1.13 -10.42 29.72
CA GLY A 134 -0.20 -11.34 30.37
C GLY A 134 -0.63 -11.83 31.76
N LYS A 135 -1.74 -11.33 32.31
CA LYS A 135 -2.33 -11.79 33.59
C LYS A 135 -3.64 -12.54 33.37
N MET A 136 -4.50 -12.02 32.52
CA MET A 136 -5.76 -12.63 32.09
C MET A 136 -5.51 -13.43 30.81
N GLN A 137 -6.03 -14.65 30.72
CA GLN A 137 -5.75 -15.58 29.61
C GLN A 137 -6.43 -15.18 28.31
N ASN A 138 -7.60 -14.55 28.39
CA ASN A 138 -8.41 -14.15 27.24
C ASN A 138 -8.31 -12.65 26.93
N VAL A 139 -7.22 -12.00 27.37
CA VAL A 139 -6.82 -10.67 26.91
C VAL A 139 -5.61 -10.81 26.01
N VAL A 140 -5.77 -10.40 24.74
CA VAL A 140 -4.73 -10.51 23.71
C VAL A 140 -4.49 -9.13 23.07
N THR A 141 -3.32 -8.91 22.49
CA THR A 141 -3.08 -7.71 21.66
C THR A 141 -3.65 -7.89 20.26
N SER A 142 -3.81 -6.80 19.52
CA SER A 142 -4.13 -6.87 18.10
C SER A 142 -3.07 -7.64 17.31
N MET A 143 -1.79 -7.62 17.72
CA MET A 143 -0.73 -8.40 17.08
C MET A 143 -0.85 -9.90 17.38
N ASP A 144 -1.22 -10.27 18.60
CA ASP A 144 -1.58 -11.66 18.93
C ASP A 144 -2.74 -12.12 18.04
N TYR A 145 -3.78 -11.30 17.93
CA TYR A 145 -4.96 -11.59 17.12
C TYR A 145 -4.63 -11.71 15.62
N GLU A 146 -3.72 -10.88 15.08
CA GLU A 146 -3.21 -11.06 13.70
C GLU A 146 -2.56 -12.43 13.51
N ARG A 147 -1.85 -12.96 14.52
CA ARG A 147 -1.28 -14.29 14.44
C ARG A 147 -2.37 -15.36 14.51
N LEU A 148 -3.38 -15.22 15.36
CA LEU A 148 -4.52 -16.14 15.43
C LEU A 148 -5.27 -16.24 14.09
N LEU A 149 -5.53 -15.10 13.45
CA LEU A 149 -6.19 -15.03 12.13
C LEU A 149 -5.36 -15.60 10.98
N CYS A 150 -4.04 -15.72 11.15
CA CYS A 150 -3.15 -16.08 10.06
C CYS A 150 -3.19 -17.58 9.78
N SER A 151 -3.31 -17.99 8.51
CA SER A 151 -3.25 -19.40 8.10
C SER A 151 -1.91 -20.10 8.41
N THR A 152 -0.85 -19.33 8.62
CA THR A 152 0.47 -19.81 9.09
C THR A 152 0.73 -19.45 10.55
N GLY A 153 -0.33 -19.09 11.27
CA GLY A 153 -0.34 -18.77 12.68
C GLY A 153 -0.35 -20.01 13.57
N PRO A 154 -0.39 -19.81 14.90
CA PRO A 154 -0.31 -20.89 15.89
C PRO A 154 -1.45 -21.91 15.81
N TYR A 155 -2.62 -21.51 15.29
CA TYR A 155 -3.81 -22.37 15.14
C TYR A 155 -4.28 -22.45 13.68
N GLU A 156 -3.36 -22.25 12.72
CA GLU A 156 -3.62 -22.44 11.28
C GLU A 156 -4.79 -21.61 10.70
N GLY A 157 -5.10 -20.46 11.31
CA GLY A 157 -6.18 -19.56 10.93
C GLY A 157 -7.48 -19.74 11.72
N GLU A 158 -7.53 -20.70 12.65
CA GLU A 158 -8.65 -20.83 13.58
C GLU A 158 -8.53 -19.84 14.74
N ILE A 159 -9.58 -19.05 14.97
CA ILE A 159 -9.62 -18.07 16.05
C ILE A 159 -10.02 -18.79 17.33
N LEU A 160 -9.03 -19.27 18.09
CA LEU A 160 -9.24 -20.05 19.32
C LEU A 160 -8.74 -19.28 20.55
N ARG A 161 -9.52 -19.35 21.64
CA ARG A 161 -9.12 -18.81 22.94
C ARG A 161 -7.92 -19.57 23.50
N SER A 162 -7.04 -18.87 24.21
CA SER A 162 -5.87 -19.48 24.86
C SER A 162 -6.28 -20.47 25.95
N SER A 163 -7.35 -20.16 26.68
CA SER A 163 -7.79 -20.83 27.90
C SER A 163 -8.30 -22.26 27.67
N ASP A 164 -9.11 -22.46 26.64
CA ASP A 164 -9.85 -23.72 26.40
C ASP A 164 -9.79 -24.22 24.96
N LYS A 165 -9.18 -23.44 24.05
CA LYS A 165 -9.13 -23.72 22.61
C LYS A 165 -10.50 -23.73 21.92
N ASP A 166 -11.48 -23.05 22.49
CA ASP A 166 -12.80 -22.88 21.87
C ASP A 166 -12.88 -21.56 21.07
N HIS A 167 -13.85 -21.48 20.17
CA HIS A 167 -14.11 -20.27 19.39
C HIS A 167 -14.78 -19.19 20.27
N PRO A 168 -14.29 -17.94 20.26
CA PRO A 168 -14.95 -16.86 20.97
C PRO A 168 -16.15 -16.35 20.17
N HIS A 169 -17.35 -16.34 20.77
CA HIS A 169 -18.55 -15.82 20.13
C HIS A 169 -18.75 -14.32 20.40
N LYS A 170 -18.30 -13.82 21.57
CA LYS A 170 -18.46 -12.43 21.97
C LYS A 170 -17.12 -11.76 22.22
N ILE A 171 -16.71 -10.86 21.33
CA ILE A 171 -15.35 -10.30 21.31
C ILE A 171 -15.39 -8.78 21.44
N ALA A 172 -14.51 -8.22 22.26
CA ALA A 172 -14.34 -6.78 22.40
C ALA A 172 -12.99 -6.29 21.87
N TRP A 173 -12.97 -5.18 21.14
CA TRP A 173 -11.76 -4.43 20.80
C TRP A 173 -11.71 -3.14 21.60
N ILE A 174 -10.59 -2.89 22.28
CA ILE A 174 -10.34 -1.62 22.98
C ILE A 174 -9.36 -0.79 22.17
N GLN A 175 -9.79 0.38 21.70
CA GLN A 175 -8.97 1.29 20.90
C GLN A 175 -8.02 2.14 21.75
N CYS A 176 -7.03 2.73 21.08
CA CYS A 176 -6.08 3.69 21.66
C CYS A 176 -5.24 3.12 22.82
N VAL A 177 -4.95 1.82 22.82
CA VAL A 177 -4.08 1.21 23.84
C VAL A 177 -2.64 1.66 23.59
N GLY A 178 -2.06 2.40 24.53
CA GLY A 178 -0.72 2.98 24.40
C GLY A 178 -0.63 4.18 23.45
N SER A 179 -1.75 4.82 23.10
CA SER A 179 -1.79 6.00 22.23
C SER A 179 -2.80 7.02 22.71
N ARG A 180 -2.63 8.30 22.34
CA ARG A 180 -3.53 9.40 22.71
C ARG A 180 -3.72 9.54 24.23
N ARG A 181 -2.66 9.27 25.00
CA ARG A 181 -2.64 9.39 26.46
C ARG A 181 -1.35 10.05 26.92
N VAL A 182 -1.46 10.91 27.92
CA VAL A 182 -0.31 11.63 28.52
C VAL A 182 0.14 11.02 29.85
N THR A 183 -0.47 9.91 30.27
CA THR A 183 -0.05 9.20 31.48
C THR A 183 1.34 8.58 31.28
N PRO A 184 2.20 8.53 32.32
CA PRO A 184 3.53 7.95 32.21
C PRO A 184 3.54 6.56 31.56
N GLY A 185 4.43 6.36 30.59
CA GLY A 185 4.56 5.12 29.83
C GLY A 185 3.69 5.02 28.57
N ASP A 186 2.68 5.87 28.39
CA ASP A 186 1.90 5.95 27.15
C ASP A 186 2.48 6.97 26.16
N ASN A 187 1.92 6.96 24.95
CA ASN A 187 2.25 7.92 23.91
C ASN A 187 1.12 8.94 23.72
N SER A 188 1.49 10.21 23.62
CA SER A 188 0.55 11.31 23.47
C SER A 188 -0.03 11.40 22.05
N TYR A 189 0.67 10.85 21.06
CA TYR A 189 0.27 10.86 19.66
C TYR A 189 -0.72 9.75 19.31
N CYS A 190 -1.35 9.89 18.14
CA CYS A 190 -2.20 8.87 17.55
C CYS A 190 -1.40 7.93 16.65
N SER A 191 -1.58 6.62 16.82
CA SER A 191 -0.88 5.60 16.03
C SER A 191 -1.40 5.41 14.59
N ALA A 192 -2.40 6.21 14.17
CA ALA A 192 -2.94 6.32 12.81
C ALA A 192 -3.60 5.06 12.18
N VAL A 193 -3.23 3.84 12.58
CA VAL A 193 -3.66 2.59 11.94
C VAL A 193 -4.62 1.74 12.78
N CYS A 194 -4.76 2.06 14.08
CA CYS A 194 -5.47 1.19 15.04
C CYS A 194 -6.96 0.99 14.73
N CYS A 195 -7.65 2.06 14.36
CA CYS A 195 -9.07 1.99 14.03
C CYS A 195 -9.32 1.08 12.82
N THR A 196 -8.46 1.15 11.80
CA THR A 196 -8.69 0.44 10.53
C THR A 196 -8.21 -1.02 10.56
N TYR A 197 -7.10 -1.34 11.24
CA TYR A 197 -6.77 -2.77 11.41
C TYR A 197 -7.80 -3.47 12.31
N ALA A 198 -8.41 -2.79 13.28
CA ALA A 198 -9.43 -3.41 14.12
C ALA A 198 -10.71 -3.68 13.33
N GLN A 199 -11.13 -2.75 12.48
CA GLN A 199 -12.22 -2.98 11.51
C GLN A 199 -11.90 -4.18 10.59
N LYS A 200 -10.65 -4.29 10.12
CA LYS A 200 -10.18 -5.44 9.33
C LYS A 200 -10.27 -6.75 10.11
N GLN A 201 -9.79 -6.76 11.34
CA GLN A 201 -9.87 -7.92 12.22
C GLN A 201 -11.32 -8.34 12.40
N VAL A 202 -12.22 -7.41 12.71
CA VAL A 202 -13.66 -7.70 12.87
C VAL A 202 -14.29 -8.27 11.60
N ILE A 203 -14.01 -7.70 10.42
CA ILE A 203 -14.54 -8.26 9.16
C ILE A 203 -14.04 -9.70 8.97
N LEU A 204 -12.75 -9.95 9.14
CA LEU A 204 -12.19 -11.30 9.01
C LEU A 204 -12.77 -12.24 10.07
N THR A 205 -12.97 -11.79 11.31
CA THR A 205 -13.66 -12.56 12.33
C THR A 205 -15.05 -12.99 11.88
N LYS A 206 -15.83 -12.09 11.26
CA LYS A 206 -17.17 -12.42 10.73
C LYS A 206 -17.11 -13.39 9.55
N ASP A 207 -16.06 -13.33 8.73
CA ASP A 207 -15.84 -14.29 7.65
C ASP A 207 -15.53 -15.70 8.21
N HIS A 208 -14.85 -15.78 9.36
CA HIS A 208 -14.52 -17.05 10.03
C HIS A 208 -15.63 -17.57 10.98
N ILE A 209 -16.31 -16.67 11.69
CA ILE A 209 -17.33 -16.95 12.72
C ILE A 209 -18.53 -16.05 12.44
N ALA A 210 -19.45 -16.53 11.60
CA ALA A 210 -20.55 -15.72 11.05
C ALA A 210 -21.51 -15.16 12.10
N ASP A 211 -21.68 -15.83 13.24
CA ASP A 211 -22.55 -15.42 14.35
C ASP A 211 -21.83 -14.60 15.44
N ALA A 212 -20.52 -14.35 15.29
CA ALA A 212 -19.75 -13.60 16.29
C ALA A 212 -20.33 -12.19 16.53
N GLN A 213 -20.47 -11.84 17.81
CA GLN A 213 -20.83 -10.52 18.30
C GLN A 213 -19.56 -9.74 18.62
N CYS A 214 -19.30 -8.67 17.86
CA CYS A 214 -18.08 -7.89 18.00
C CYS A 214 -18.40 -6.47 18.48
N THR A 215 -17.76 -6.03 19.56
CA THR A 215 -17.90 -4.67 20.09
C THR A 215 -16.58 -3.93 19.99
N ILE A 216 -16.56 -2.77 19.34
CA ILE A 216 -15.39 -1.90 19.28
C ILE A 216 -15.62 -0.70 20.21
N PHE A 217 -14.80 -0.59 21.26
CA PHE A 217 -14.76 0.56 22.16
C PHE A 217 -13.78 1.61 21.66
N HIS A 218 -14.25 2.82 21.37
CA HIS A 218 -13.44 3.88 20.75
C HIS A 218 -13.66 5.25 21.39
N ASN A 219 -12.75 6.18 21.09
CA ASN A 219 -12.90 7.61 21.39
C ASN A 219 -13.39 8.38 20.15
N ASP A 220 -12.69 8.16 19.04
CA ASP A 220 -12.99 8.65 17.69
C ASP A 220 -12.70 7.50 16.71
N ILE A 221 -13.45 7.43 15.62
CA ILE A 221 -13.17 6.48 14.53
C ILE A 221 -12.34 7.20 13.48
N ARG A 222 -11.02 6.93 13.46
CA ARG A 222 -10.07 7.61 12.58
C ARG A 222 -9.87 6.92 11.23
N SER A 223 -10.93 6.89 10.43
CA SER A 223 -10.96 6.34 9.07
C SER A 223 -10.66 7.39 8.00
N PHE A 224 -9.46 7.95 8.00
CA PHE A 224 -9.10 9.13 7.19
C PHE A 224 -8.49 8.82 5.81
N GLY A 225 -8.11 7.57 5.55
CA GLY A 225 -7.54 7.13 4.28
C GLY A 225 -8.59 7.02 3.17
N LYS A 226 -8.13 6.93 1.93
CA LYS A 226 -9.02 6.69 0.79
C LYS A 226 -9.80 5.39 1.00
N ASP A 227 -11.11 5.44 0.79
CA ASP A 227 -12.07 4.34 1.03
C ASP A 227 -12.21 3.87 2.50
N PHE A 228 -11.52 4.47 3.47
CA PHE A 228 -11.60 4.02 4.87
C PHE A 228 -12.93 4.38 5.54
N GLU A 229 -13.60 5.46 5.14
CA GLU A 229 -14.95 5.77 5.64
C GLU A 229 -15.96 4.71 5.19
N ARG A 230 -15.95 4.35 3.90
CA ARG A 230 -16.74 3.21 3.38
C ARG A 230 -16.40 1.90 4.06
N TYR A 231 -15.12 1.70 4.38
CA TYR A 231 -14.67 0.53 5.10
C TYR A 231 -15.29 0.46 6.50
N TYR A 232 -15.32 1.60 7.21
CA TYR A 232 -16.00 1.73 8.50
C TYR A 232 -17.50 1.45 8.37
N GLU A 233 -18.19 2.08 7.43
CA GLU A 233 -19.64 1.86 7.22
C GLU A 233 -19.95 0.40 6.88
N LYS A 234 -19.13 -0.23 6.02
CA LYS A 234 -19.23 -1.65 5.72
C LYS A 234 -19.09 -2.49 6.99
N THR A 235 -18.11 -2.21 7.85
CA THR A 235 -17.96 -2.92 9.13
C THR A 235 -19.16 -2.70 10.05
N ALA A 236 -19.64 -1.46 10.18
CA ALA A 236 -20.76 -1.11 11.04
C ALA A 236 -22.09 -1.74 10.57
N ALA A 237 -22.26 -1.96 9.27
CA ALA A 237 -23.44 -2.59 8.69
C ALA A 237 -23.49 -4.12 8.84
N LEU A 238 -22.39 -4.77 9.26
CA LEU A 238 -22.39 -6.22 9.48
C LEU A 238 -23.25 -6.60 10.71
N PRO A 239 -23.95 -7.75 10.68
CA PRO A 239 -24.79 -8.18 11.78
C PRO A 239 -23.96 -8.49 13.04
N GLY A 240 -24.43 -8.05 14.20
CA GLY A 240 -23.78 -8.30 15.50
C GLY A 240 -22.58 -7.40 15.80
N ILE A 241 -22.37 -6.33 15.03
CA ILE A 241 -21.30 -5.35 15.28
C ILE A 241 -21.83 -4.15 16.06
N ARG A 242 -21.09 -3.70 17.08
CA ARG A 242 -21.36 -2.47 17.83
C ARG A 242 -20.13 -1.59 17.90
N PHE A 243 -20.29 -0.31 17.61
CA PHE A 243 -19.29 0.72 17.90
C PHE A 243 -19.77 1.51 19.11
N ILE A 244 -19.01 1.47 20.20
CA ILE A 244 -19.36 2.14 21.45
C ILE A 244 -18.30 3.20 21.74
N ARG A 245 -18.72 4.45 21.74
CA ARG A 245 -17.86 5.57 22.12
C ARG A 245 -17.71 5.63 23.64
N SER A 246 -16.63 5.08 24.18
CA SER A 246 -16.33 5.12 25.61
C SER A 246 -14.86 4.79 25.88
N TYR A 247 -14.32 5.40 26.94
CA TYR A 247 -13.13 4.86 27.59
C TYR A 247 -13.52 3.60 28.36
N ALA A 248 -13.25 2.44 27.77
CA ALA A 248 -13.52 1.15 28.38
C ALA A 248 -12.42 0.74 29.37
N SER A 249 -12.80 0.10 30.48
CA SER A 249 -11.89 -0.43 31.49
C SER A 249 -12.09 -1.94 31.66
N ILE A 250 -11.01 -2.69 31.72
CA ILE A 250 -11.06 -4.13 32.04
C ILE A 250 -11.13 -4.27 33.56
N VAL A 251 -12.14 -4.99 34.06
CA VAL A 251 -12.44 -5.04 35.51
C VAL A 251 -11.93 -6.34 36.13
N ARG A 252 -12.31 -7.49 35.57
CA ARG A 252 -11.97 -8.81 36.09
C ARG A 252 -12.03 -9.87 35.00
N GLU A 253 -11.38 -10.99 35.26
CA GLU A 253 -11.58 -12.25 34.54
C GLU A 253 -12.41 -13.20 35.42
N ASN A 254 -13.43 -13.83 34.86
CA ASN A 254 -14.21 -14.85 35.53
C ASN A 254 -13.31 -16.07 35.82
N PRO A 255 -13.20 -16.53 37.08
CA PRO A 255 -12.28 -17.61 37.42
C PRO A 255 -12.63 -18.96 36.77
N GLU A 256 -13.90 -19.20 36.43
CA GLU A 256 -14.37 -20.45 35.82
C GLU A 256 -14.33 -20.38 34.30
N THR A 257 -15.04 -19.43 33.69
CA THR A 257 -15.17 -19.34 32.22
C THR A 257 -14.01 -18.65 31.54
N LYS A 258 -13.17 -17.92 32.30
CA LYS A 258 -12.14 -17.01 31.79
C LYS A 258 -12.67 -15.89 30.90
N SER A 259 -13.98 -15.63 30.92
CA SER A 259 -14.58 -14.45 30.27
C SER A 259 -14.11 -13.18 30.97
N VAL A 260 -13.98 -12.08 30.23
CA VAL A 260 -13.43 -10.81 30.73
C VAL A 260 -14.54 -9.78 30.80
N ALA A 261 -14.73 -9.19 31.98
CA ALA A 261 -15.71 -8.13 32.21
C ALA A 261 -15.13 -6.76 31.85
N ILE A 262 -15.81 -6.03 30.97
CA ILE A 262 -15.48 -4.65 30.57
C ILE A 262 -16.53 -3.69 31.13
N ARG A 263 -16.07 -2.62 31.75
CA ARG A 263 -16.89 -1.49 32.20
C ARG A 263 -16.73 -0.29 31.28
N TYR A 264 -17.84 0.30 30.87
CA TYR A 264 -17.89 1.45 29.97
C TYR A 264 -19.12 2.32 30.26
N SER A 265 -19.17 3.52 29.71
CA SER A 265 -20.33 4.43 29.86
C SER A 265 -20.96 4.72 28.50
N THR A 266 -22.29 4.72 28.44
CA THR A 266 -23.07 5.25 27.31
C THR A 266 -23.77 6.54 27.73
N HIS A 267 -24.15 7.37 26.75
CA HIS A 267 -24.91 8.59 27.04
C HIS A 267 -26.26 8.27 27.68
N ASP A 268 -26.99 7.30 27.10
CA ASP A 268 -28.38 7.04 27.46
C ASP A 268 -28.53 6.15 28.71
N ASP A 269 -27.58 5.24 28.95
CA ASP A 269 -27.73 4.20 29.99
C ASP A 269 -26.72 4.32 31.14
N GLY A 270 -25.89 5.37 31.14
CA GLY A 270 -24.84 5.55 32.14
C GLY A 270 -23.79 4.44 32.10
N VAL A 271 -23.33 4.00 33.28
CA VAL A 271 -22.24 3.00 33.40
C VAL A 271 -22.79 1.59 33.25
N LYS A 272 -22.24 0.84 32.29
CA LYS A 272 -22.53 -0.56 32.01
C LYS A 272 -21.31 -1.44 32.29
N GLU A 273 -21.59 -2.70 32.60
CA GLU A 273 -20.57 -3.74 32.69
C GLU A 273 -21.05 -4.96 31.90
N GLU A 274 -20.17 -5.49 31.05
CA GLU A 274 -20.51 -6.54 30.11
C GLU A 274 -19.36 -7.55 29.99
N GLU A 275 -19.68 -8.84 29.98
CA GLU A 275 -18.69 -9.92 29.83
C GLU A 275 -18.49 -10.30 28.35
N PHE A 276 -17.24 -10.59 28.01
CA PHE A 276 -16.76 -10.98 26.68
C PHE A 276 -15.91 -12.25 26.77
N ASP A 277 -15.98 -13.09 25.74
CA ASP A 277 -15.19 -14.32 25.62
C ASP A 277 -13.71 -14.03 25.37
N LEU A 278 -13.44 -12.95 24.63
CA LEU A 278 -12.10 -12.52 24.26
C LEU A 278 -12.04 -11.00 24.17
N VAL A 279 -10.95 -10.41 24.66
CA VAL A 279 -10.68 -8.97 24.57
C VAL A 279 -9.39 -8.73 23.79
N VAL A 280 -9.49 -7.92 22.74
CA VAL A 280 -8.40 -7.54 21.87
C VAL A 280 -7.99 -6.09 22.16
N LEU A 281 -6.77 -5.91 22.67
CA LEU A 281 -6.17 -4.61 22.89
C LEU A 281 -5.59 -4.09 21.57
N SER A 282 -6.18 -3.04 21.01
CA SER A 282 -5.68 -2.42 19.78
C SER A 282 -4.46 -1.56 20.11
N VAL A 283 -3.28 -2.18 20.13
CA VAL A 283 -2.01 -1.58 20.55
C VAL A 283 -1.47 -0.59 19.52
N GLY A 284 -0.95 0.53 20.02
CA GLY A 284 -0.32 1.57 19.22
C GLY A 284 1.05 1.19 18.65
N LEU A 285 1.61 2.09 17.86
CA LEU A 285 2.95 1.99 17.26
C LEU A 285 3.95 2.80 18.11
N THR A 286 5.10 2.21 18.38
CA THR A 286 6.21 2.84 19.11
C THR A 286 7.48 2.81 18.27
N PRO A 287 8.43 3.73 18.51
CA PRO A 287 9.75 3.68 17.87
C PRO A 287 10.46 2.34 18.14
N PRO A 288 11.41 1.93 17.27
CA PRO A 288 12.23 0.73 17.50
C PRO A 288 12.89 0.72 18.89
N ALA A 289 13.01 -0.46 19.52
CA ALA A 289 13.53 -0.58 20.89
C ALA A 289 14.92 0.07 21.08
N GLU A 290 15.81 -0.09 20.11
CA GLU A 290 17.18 0.44 20.13
C GLU A 290 17.34 1.78 19.39
N VAL A 291 16.28 2.57 19.26
CA VAL A 291 16.27 3.80 18.44
C VAL A 291 17.34 4.82 18.83
N LYS A 292 17.74 4.90 20.11
CA LYS A 292 18.82 5.79 20.56
C LYS A 292 20.18 5.37 19.99
N SER A 293 20.51 4.08 20.11
CA SER A 293 21.72 3.50 19.53
C SER A 293 21.73 3.66 18.01
N LEU A 294 20.58 3.45 17.36
CA LEU A 294 20.42 3.74 15.93
C LEU A 294 20.73 5.21 15.60
N ALA A 295 20.12 6.15 16.33
CA ALA A 295 20.33 7.58 16.12
C ALA A 295 21.81 7.98 16.28
N GLU A 296 22.48 7.48 17.32
CA GLU A 296 23.91 7.70 17.57
C GLU A 296 24.79 7.12 16.45
N LYS A 297 24.56 5.86 16.06
CA LYS A 297 25.34 5.17 15.00
C LYS A 297 25.26 5.89 13.66
N PHE A 298 24.08 6.39 13.32
CA PHE A 298 23.86 7.10 12.06
C PHE A 298 24.05 8.62 12.19
N GLY A 299 24.23 9.15 13.40
CA GLY A 299 24.41 10.59 13.64
C GLY A 299 23.19 11.41 13.22
N ILE A 300 21.99 10.94 13.56
CA ILE A 300 20.72 11.62 13.26
C ILE A 300 20.02 12.07 14.56
N GLU A 301 19.18 13.09 14.44
CA GLU A 301 18.33 13.59 15.52
C GLU A 301 16.99 12.86 15.55
N LEU A 302 16.46 12.69 16.76
CA LEU A 302 15.10 12.20 17.01
C LEU A 302 14.19 13.36 17.42
N ASN A 303 12.89 13.26 17.12
CA ASN A 303 11.88 14.18 17.63
C ASN A 303 11.54 13.86 19.11
N GLU A 304 10.65 14.66 19.71
CA GLU A 304 10.20 14.49 21.10
C GLU A 304 9.56 13.11 21.39
N HIS A 305 9.01 12.47 20.35
CA HIS A 305 8.41 11.13 20.41
C HIS A 305 9.40 10.01 20.12
N ARG A 306 10.70 10.33 19.96
CA ARG A 306 11.79 9.41 19.61
C ARG A 306 11.68 8.75 18.23
N PHE A 307 10.90 9.32 17.31
CA PHE A 307 10.97 9.00 15.87
C PHE A 307 12.05 9.84 15.20
N CYS A 308 12.41 9.53 13.96
CA CYS A 308 13.36 10.35 13.20
C CYS A 308 12.85 11.80 13.11
N LYS A 309 13.68 12.79 13.45
CA LYS A 309 13.35 14.19 13.21
C LYS A 309 13.50 14.46 11.72
N VAL A 310 12.37 14.76 11.08
CA VAL A 310 12.30 14.99 9.63
C VAL A 310 12.33 16.48 9.29
N ASN A 311 12.77 16.81 8.08
CA ASN A 311 12.69 18.16 7.55
C ASN A 311 11.23 18.49 7.14
N PRO A 312 10.61 19.58 7.65
CA PRO A 312 9.24 19.96 7.29
C PRO A 312 8.99 20.17 5.78
N VAL A 313 10.02 20.54 5.00
CA VAL A 313 9.90 20.72 3.54
C VAL A 313 10.15 19.43 2.75
N ASN A 314 10.77 18.43 3.36
CA ASN A 314 11.08 17.14 2.73
C ASN A 314 11.13 16.03 3.79
N PRO A 315 10.02 15.33 4.06
CA PRO A 315 9.94 14.40 5.19
C PRO A 315 10.86 13.17 5.10
N MET A 316 11.46 12.89 3.93
CA MET A 316 12.45 11.83 3.77
C MET A 316 13.86 12.25 4.23
N GLU A 317 14.13 13.55 4.38
CA GLU A 317 15.44 14.02 4.82
C GLU A 317 15.58 13.92 6.34
N THR A 318 16.70 13.35 6.77
CA THR A 318 17.13 13.40 8.17
C THR A 318 17.97 14.64 8.44
N SER A 319 18.35 14.86 9.69
CA SER A 319 19.30 15.93 10.08
C SER A 319 20.73 15.69 9.58
N ARG A 320 21.06 14.50 9.06
CA ARG A 320 22.38 14.23 8.46
C ARG A 320 22.26 14.12 6.93
N PRO A 321 22.87 15.04 6.15
CA PRO A 321 22.86 14.97 4.70
C PRO A 321 23.36 13.63 4.15
N GLY A 322 22.69 13.11 3.14
CA GLY A 322 22.99 11.80 2.53
C GLY A 322 22.38 10.59 3.26
N ILE A 323 21.75 10.82 4.41
CA ILE A 323 20.94 9.82 5.12
C ILE A 323 19.47 10.23 5.02
N PHE A 324 18.66 9.33 4.50
CA PHE A 324 17.22 9.49 4.31
C PHE A 324 16.45 8.53 5.21
N VAL A 325 15.17 8.78 5.40
CA VAL A 325 14.25 7.95 6.18
C VAL A 325 13.02 7.60 5.36
N SER A 326 12.42 6.44 5.61
CA SER A 326 11.15 6.03 5.00
C SER A 326 10.30 5.18 5.93
N GLY A 327 9.01 5.04 5.60
CA GLY A 327 8.07 4.26 6.39
C GLY A 327 7.83 4.85 7.78
N VAL A 328 7.44 3.97 8.70
CA VAL A 328 6.96 4.35 10.05
C VAL A 328 8.03 5.02 10.92
N PHE A 329 9.30 4.95 10.55
CA PHE A 329 10.33 5.67 11.30
C PHE A 329 10.25 7.21 11.14
N GLN A 330 9.52 7.70 10.13
CA GLN A 330 9.12 9.11 10.03
C GLN A 330 8.02 9.49 11.04
N GLY A 331 7.22 8.51 11.47
CA GLY A 331 6.05 8.67 12.32
C GLY A 331 4.97 7.62 12.00
N PRO A 332 3.94 7.47 12.86
CA PRO A 332 2.88 6.48 12.67
C PRO A 332 2.18 6.63 11.32
N THR A 333 2.28 5.60 10.47
CA THR A 333 1.69 5.60 9.13
C THR A 333 1.33 4.18 8.69
N ASP A 334 0.57 4.07 7.60
CA ASP A 334 0.12 2.80 7.03
C ASP A 334 1.08 2.25 5.96
N ILE A 335 0.68 1.12 5.35
CA ILE A 335 1.47 0.44 4.31
C ILE A 335 1.59 1.28 3.03
N PRO A 336 0.49 1.79 2.41
CA PRO A 336 0.58 2.64 1.23
C PRO A 336 1.59 3.78 1.38
N GLU A 337 1.55 4.50 2.49
CA GLU A 337 2.43 5.64 2.76
C GLU A 337 3.88 5.20 3.00
N SER A 338 4.07 4.06 3.64
CA SER A 338 5.40 3.44 3.78
C SER A 338 6.00 3.08 2.43
N VAL A 339 5.20 2.55 1.50
CA VAL A 339 5.67 2.13 0.17
C VAL A 339 6.06 3.32 -0.69
N PHE A 340 5.23 4.37 -0.75
CA PHE A 340 5.58 5.53 -1.57
C PHE A 340 6.69 6.37 -0.94
N SER A 341 6.81 6.44 0.39
CA SER A 341 7.93 7.14 1.03
C SER A 341 9.26 6.39 0.85
N ALA A 342 9.24 5.04 0.83
CA ALA A 342 10.41 4.25 0.46
C ALA A 342 10.84 4.51 -1.00
N SER A 343 9.88 4.54 -1.93
CA SER A 343 10.13 4.93 -3.32
C SER A 343 10.66 6.37 -3.41
N GLY A 344 10.15 7.27 -2.56
CA GLY A 344 10.59 8.66 -2.47
C GLY A 344 12.02 8.83 -1.96
N ALA A 345 12.38 8.14 -0.87
CA ALA A 345 13.76 8.11 -0.35
C ALA A 345 14.73 7.50 -1.39
N GLY A 346 14.28 6.47 -2.12
CA GLY A 346 15.01 5.95 -3.28
C GLY A 346 15.23 6.99 -4.38
N SER A 347 14.23 7.82 -4.67
CA SER A 347 14.33 8.95 -5.62
C SER A 347 15.37 9.99 -5.16
N GLN A 348 15.41 10.31 -3.86
CA GLN A 348 16.41 11.22 -3.29
C GLN A 348 17.83 10.67 -3.42
N CYS A 349 18.03 9.39 -3.13
CA CYS A 349 19.29 8.71 -3.38
C CYS A 349 19.66 8.75 -4.87
N GLY A 350 18.67 8.55 -5.75
CA GLY A 350 18.82 8.63 -7.20
C GLY A 350 19.25 10.01 -7.69
N GLN A 351 18.77 11.11 -7.08
CA GLN A 351 19.23 12.47 -7.35
C GLN A 351 20.71 12.63 -6.95
N LEU A 352 21.06 12.21 -5.75
CA LEU A 352 22.43 12.32 -5.24
C LEU A 352 23.44 11.49 -6.04
N LEU A 353 23.04 10.30 -6.49
CA LEU A 353 23.92 9.31 -7.11
C LEU A 353 23.74 9.20 -8.63
N ASN A 354 23.09 10.18 -9.27
CA ASN A 354 22.81 10.15 -10.71
C ASN A 354 24.08 9.91 -11.56
N TYR A 355 25.21 10.50 -11.17
CA TYR A 355 26.51 10.42 -11.86
C TYR A 355 27.18 9.03 -11.79
N ARG A 356 26.65 8.11 -10.97
CA ARG A 356 27.08 6.71 -10.84
C ARG A 356 26.10 5.71 -11.43
N ARG A 357 24.93 6.15 -11.90
CA ARG A 357 23.87 5.27 -12.44
C ARG A 357 24.45 4.40 -13.58
N GLY A 358 24.15 3.10 -13.55
CA GLY A 358 24.61 2.13 -14.54
C GLY A 358 26.06 1.64 -14.39
N LYS A 359 26.90 2.25 -13.52
CA LYS A 359 28.33 1.88 -13.42
C LYS A 359 28.59 0.57 -12.67
N LEU A 360 27.64 0.10 -11.87
CA LEU A 360 27.73 -1.14 -11.07
C LEU A 360 26.65 -2.16 -11.40
N THR A 361 25.79 -1.87 -12.39
CA THR A 361 24.77 -2.82 -12.85
C THR A 361 25.42 -3.92 -13.67
N LYS A 362 24.99 -5.16 -13.46
CA LYS A 362 25.39 -6.31 -14.27
C LYS A 362 24.15 -6.86 -14.96
N ASP A 363 24.23 -7.06 -16.26
CA ASP A 363 23.16 -7.70 -17.00
C ASP A 363 23.06 -9.18 -16.60
N ARG A 364 21.82 -9.67 -16.49
CA ARG A 364 21.57 -11.10 -16.31
C ARG A 364 21.76 -11.79 -17.65
N ILE A 365 22.67 -12.75 -17.70
CA ILE A 365 22.99 -13.51 -18.91
C ILE A 365 22.20 -14.82 -18.85
N TYR A 366 21.30 -15.01 -19.81
CA TYR A 366 20.57 -16.27 -20.00
C TYR A 366 21.33 -17.18 -20.97
N PRO A 367 21.21 -18.52 -20.84
CA PRO A 367 21.70 -19.44 -21.86
C PRO A 367 20.99 -19.20 -23.21
N ALA A 368 21.58 -19.70 -24.29
CA ALA A 368 20.96 -19.64 -25.61
C ALA A 368 19.61 -20.38 -25.61
N GLU A 369 18.59 -19.77 -26.20
CA GLU A 369 17.27 -20.39 -26.35
C GLU A 369 17.36 -21.54 -27.36
N ARG A 370 16.99 -22.74 -26.91
CA ARG A 370 16.81 -23.93 -27.73
C ARG A 370 15.44 -23.87 -28.39
N ASP A 371 15.42 -23.97 -29.73
CA ASP A 371 14.16 -24.09 -30.47
C ASP A 371 13.58 -25.49 -30.27
N VAL A 372 12.37 -25.54 -29.72
CA VAL A 372 11.60 -26.76 -29.43
C VAL A 372 10.24 -26.73 -30.12
N SER A 373 10.05 -25.84 -31.09
CA SER A 373 8.77 -25.63 -31.77
C SER A 373 8.30 -26.82 -32.59
N GLN A 374 9.22 -27.68 -33.03
CA GLN A 374 8.94 -28.90 -33.81
C GLN A 374 9.05 -30.18 -32.97
N GLU A 375 9.24 -30.07 -31.65
CA GLU A 375 9.32 -31.22 -30.75
C GLU A 375 7.94 -31.60 -30.21
N GLU A 376 7.70 -32.91 -30.03
CA GLU A 376 6.54 -33.40 -29.30
C GLU A 376 6.49 -32.81 -27.88
N PRO A 377 5.31 -32.41 -27.36
CA PRO A 377 5.21 -31.85 -26.03
C PRO A 377 5.72 -32.81 -24.94
N ARG A 378 6.59 -32.28 -24.08
CA ARG A 378 7.17 -32.95 -22.91
C ARG A 378 6.96 -32.03 -21.71
N ILE A 379 5.85 -32.25 -21.02
CA ILE A 379 5.32 -31.37 -19.99
C ILE A 379 5.84 -31.78 -18.61
N GLY A 380 6.36 -30.82 -17.85
CA GLY A 380 6.62 -30.97 -16.42
C GLY A 380 5.58 -30.22 -15.59
N VAL A 381 4.95 -30.92 -14.63
CA VAL A 381 3.93 -30.33 -13.73
C VAL A 381 4.49 -30.22 -12.30
N PHE A 382 4.49 -29.02 -11.74
CA PHE A 382 5.00 -28.74 -10.40
C PHE A 382 3.86 -28.25 -9.51
N VAL A 383 3.45 -29.06 -8.52
CA VAL A 383 2.28 -28.76 -7.67
C VAL A 383 2.72 -28.21 -6.32
N CYS A 384 2.29 -26.98 -6.01
CA CYS A 384 2.71 -26.24 -4.84
C CYS A 384 1.80 -26.49 -3.62
N HIS A 385 2.37 -26.72 -2.44
CA HIS A 385 1.60 -26.72 -1.19
C HIS A 385 1.28 -25.31 -0.69
N CYS A 386 2.16 -24.34 -0.97
CA CYS A 386 2.08 -22.99 -0.42
C CYS A 386 1.90 -22.98 1.12
N GLY A 387 2.59 -23.91 1.79
CA GLY A 387 2.36 -24.22 3.21
C GLY A 387 0.97 -24.83 3.42
N ALA A 388 0.22 -24.28 4.35
CA ALA A 388 -1.17 -24.70 4.59
C ALA A 388 -2.18 -24.07 3.60
N ASN A 389 -1.78 -23.09 2.78
CA ASN A 389 -2.73 -22.36 1.94
C ASN A 389 -3.36 -23.22 0.83
N ILE A 390 -2.59 -24.15 0.24
CA ILE A 390 -3.11 -25.14 -0.71
C ILE A 390 -3.17 -26.49 -0.02
N GLY A 391 -2.06 -26.93 0.60
CA GLY A 391 -1.93 -28.28 1.15
C GLY A 391 -2.89 -28.66 2.28
N ARG A 392 -3.55 -27.70 2.97
CA ARG A 392 -4.58 -28.00 3.99
C ARG A 392 -5.92 -28.43 3.38
N ILE A 393 -6.19 -27.97 2.15
CA ILE A 393 -7.49 -28.09 1.48
C ILE A 393 -7.39 -29.05 0.29
N VAL A 394 -6.40 -28.87 -0.57
CA VAL A 394 -6.14 -29.70 -1.75
C VAL A 394 -5.16 -30.81 -1.38
N ASN A 395 -5.50 -32.06 -1.71
CA ASN A 395 -4.58 -33.19 -1.59
C ASN A 395 -3.53 -33.12 -2.71
N VAL A 396 -2.42 -32.43 -2.42
CA VAL A 396 -1.31 -32.21 -3.36
C VAL A 396 -0.69 -33.52 -3.85
N PRO A 397 -0.37 -34.51 -3.00
CA PRO A 397 0.15 -35.80 -3.47
C PRO A 397 -0.77 -36.48 -4.50
N SER A 398 -2.07 -36.57 -4.22
CA SER A 398 -3.04 -37.15 -5.16
C SER A 398 -3.13 -36.36 -6.47
N THR A 399 -2.98 -35.04 -6.39
CA THR A 399 -2.97 -34.16 -7.57
C THR A 399 -1.73 -34.39 -8.45
N VAL A 400 -0.57 -34.67 -7.85
CA VAL A 400 0.67 -35.03 -8.58
C VAL A 400 0.51 -36.39 -9.26
N GLU A 401 -0.02 -37.38 -8.56
CA GLU A 401 -0.30 -38.71 -9.14
C GLU A 401 -1.25 -38.61 -10.33
N TYR A 402 -2.31 -37.82 -10.19
CA TYR A 402 -3.25 -37.54 -11.28
C TYR A 402 -2.55 -36.89 -12.48
N ALA A 403 -1.72 -35.87 -12.25
CA ALA A 403 -1.03 -35.16 -13.32
C ALA A 403 -0.15 -36.09 -14.18
N LEU A 404 0.48 -37.11 -13.59
CA LEU A 404 1.28 -38.12 -14.30
C LEU A 404 0.45 -38.99 -15.27
N THR A 405 -0.87 -39.06 -15.10
CA THR A 405 -1.76 -39.81 -16.00
C THR A 405 -2.14 -39.04 -17.27
N LEU A 406 -1.87 -37.73 -17.30
CA LEU A 406 -2.31 -36.86 -18.37
C LEU A 406 -1.40 -36.97 -19.61
N PRO A 407 -1.93 -36.75 -20.83
CA PRO A 407 -1.13 -36.79 -22.05
C PRO A 407 0.07 -35.85 -21.99
N ASN A 408 1.20 -36.29 -22.55
CA ASN A 408 2.44 -35.52 -22.68
C ASN A 408 3.13 -35.12 -21.36
N VAL A 409 2.56 -35.46 -20.19
CA VAL A 409 3.21 -35.23 -18.89
C VAL A 409 4.28 -36.30 -18.66
N VAL A 410 5.54 -35.89 -18.73
CA VAL A 410 6.70 -36.79 -18.55
C VAL A 410 7.27 -36.71 -17.13
N TYR A 411 6.87 -35.69 -16.37
CA TYR A 411 7.31 -35.49 -15.00
C TYR A 411 6.28 -34.70 -14.21
N ALA A 412 6.03 -35.09 -12.97
CA ALA A 412 5.31 -34.28 -12.01
C ALA A 412 5.94 -34.40 -10.62
N GLN A 413 5.95 -33.31 -9.85
CA GLN A 413 6.44 -33.31 -8.48
C GLN A 413 5.69 -32.33 -7.60
N GLU A 414 5.65 -32.63 -6.30
CA GLU A 414 5.23 -31.67 -5.28
C GLU A 414 6.37 -30.69 -4.94
N GLN A 415 6.00 -29.47 -4.56
CA GLN A 415 6.92 -28.48 -4.02
C GLN A 415 6.27 -27.77 -2.85
N LEU A 416 6.99 -27.63 -1.73
CA LEU A 416 6.45 -26.93 -0.55
C LEU A 416 6.12 -25.47 -0.88
N PHE A 417 7.05 -24.79 -1.55
CA PHE A 417 6.90 -23.43 -2.07
C PHE A 417 7.58 -23.32 -3.44
N SER A 418 6.83 -23.40 -4.53
CA SER A 418 7.39 -23.30 -5.89
C SER A 418 8.09 -21.96 -6.17
N CYS A 419 7.71 -20.90 -5.45
CA CYS A 419 8.31 -19.56 -5.60
C CYS A 419 9.66 -19.39 -4.90
N ALA A 420 10.10 -20.38 -4.13
CA ALA A 420 11.39 -20.32 -3.45
C ALA A 420 12.54 -20.48 -4.45
N THR A 421 13.67 -19.80 -4.22
CA THR A 421 14.81 -19.77 -5.14
C THR A 421 15.36 -21.17 -5.45
N ASN A 422 15.39 -22.07 -4.46
CA ASN A 422 15.79 -23.46 -4.63
C ASN A 422 14.77 -24.25 -5.47
N SER A 423 13.47 -24.02 -5.29
CA SER A 423 12.41 -24.68 -6.09
C SER A 423 12.45 -24.22 -7.54
N ALA A 424 12.66 -22.92 -7.78
CA ALA A 424 12.85 -22.37 -9.12
C ALA A 424 14.09 -22.98 -9.79
N LYS A 425 15.22 -23.06 -9.07
CA LYS A 425 16.42 -23.76 -9.57
C LYS A 425 16.17 -25.24 -9.86
N GLN A 426 15.44 -25.95 -9.00
CA GLN A 426 15.08 -27.34 -9.23
C GLN A 426 14.24 -27.51 -10.50
N ILE A 427 13.31 -26.58 -10.78
CA ILE A 427 12.56 -26.57 -12.05
C ILE A 427 13.55 -26.39 -13.22
N THR A 428 14.46 -25.42 -13.16
CA THR A 428 15.50 -25.19 -14.18
C THR A 428 16.34 -26.44 -14.44
N ASP A 429 16.82 -27.10 -13.39
CA ASP A 429 17.66 -28.30 -13.49
C ASP A 429 16.84 -29.47 -14.05
N THR A 430 15.60 -29.65 -13.60
CA THR A 430 14.67 -30.69 -14.10
C THR A 430 14.35 -30.51 -15.58
N ILE A 431 14.13 -29.28 -16.04
CA ILE A 431 13.91 -28.98 -17.46
C ILE A 431 15.08 -29.52 -18.31
N LYS A 432 16.31 -29.29 -17.85
CA LYS A 432 17.54 -29.75 -18.53
C LYS A 432 17.69 -31.27 -18.45
N GLU A 433 17.56 -31.84 -17.27
CA GLU A 433 17.79 -33.27 -17.02
C GLU A 433 16.76 -34.17 -17.69
N LYS A 434 15.48 -33.77 -17.69
CA LYS A 434 14.38 -34.56 -18.25
C LYS A 434 14.00 -34.16 -19.68
N GLY A 435 14.66 -33.13 -20.23
CA GLY A 435 14.36 -32.59 -21.55
C GLY A 435 12.91 -32.11 -21.64
N LEU A 436 12.45 -31.37 -20.64
CA LEU A 436 11.12 -30.76 -20.68
C LEU A 436 11.12 -29.61 -21.70
N ASN A 437 10.02 -29.44 -22.42
CA ASN A 437 9.86 -28.33 -23.36
C ASN A 437 8.57 -27.52 -23.10
N ARG A 438 7.78 -27.91 -22.09
CA ARG A 438 6.64 -27.17 -21.54
C ARG A 438 6.63 -27.33 -20.02
N VAL A 439 6.20 -26.30 -19.30
CA VAL A 439 6.20 -26.31 -17.83
C VAL A 439 4.90 -25.73 -17.29
N ILE A 440 4.30 -26.43 -16.33
CA ILE A 440 3.11 -25.99 -15.62
C ILE A 440 3.43 -25.92 -14.15
N VAL A 441 3.13 -24.78 -13.51
CA VAL A 441 3.16 -24.66 -12.05
C VAL A 441 1.74 -24.53 -11.54
N ALA A 442 1.30 -25.51 -10.77
CA ALA A 442 -0.01 -25.51 -10.11
C ALA A 442 0.14 -24.89 -8.71
N ALA A 443 -0.18 -23.59 -8.60
CA ALA A 443 0.06 -22.80 -7.40
C ALA A 443 -0.91 -21.61 -7.27
N CYS A 444 -0.38 -20.40 -7.10
CA CYS A 444 -1.15 -19.18 -6.96
C CYS A 444 -1.49 -18.51 -8.29
N SER A 445 -2.04 -17.30 -8.23
CA SER A 445 -2.37 -16.51 -9.42
C SER A 445 -1.16 -16.19 -10.32
N PRO A 446 -1.31 -16.30 -11.66
CA PRO A 446 -0.30 -15.83 -12.63
C PRO A 446 0.00 -14.34 -12.50
N ARG A 447 -0.97 -13.53 -12.03
CA ARG A 447 -0.81 -12.10 -11.79
C ARG A 447 0.33 -11.75 -10.84
N THR A 448 0.76 -12.71 -10.02
CA THR A 448 1.78 -12.52 -8.98
C THR A 448 3.14 -13.07 -9.38
N LEU A 449 3.19 -14.31 -9.90
CA LEU A 449 4.46 -15.06 -10.03
C LEU A 449 4.75 -15.58 -11.43
N GLU A 450 3.89 -15.34 -12.42
CA GLU A 450 4.19 -15.75 -13.80
C GLU A 450 5.56 -15.21 -14.30
N PRO A 451 5.94 -13.93 -14.06
CA PRO A 451 7.26 -13.44 -14.48
C PRO A 451 8.44 -14.22 -13.87
N LEU A 452 8.30 -14.70 -12.63
CA LEU A 452 9.34 -15.50 -11.97
C LEU A 452 9.59 -16.81 -12.72
N PHE A 453 8.52 -17.54 -13.05
CA PHE A 453 8.65 -18.84 -13.71
C PHE A 453 8.98 -18.71 -15.19
N ARG A 454 8.52 -17.66 -15.87
CA ARG A 454 9.00 -17.29 -17.20
C ARG A 454 10.52 -17.10 -17.22
N ASP A 455 11.06 -16.41 -16.22
CA ASP A 455 12.51 -16.28 -16.05
C ASP A 455 13.20 -17.64 -15.81
N THR A 456 12.59 -18.52 -15.01
CA THR A 456 13.10 -19.90 -14.78
C THR A 456 13.24 -20.68 -16.10
N LEU A 457 12.27 -20.59 -17.02
CA LEU A 457 12.36 -21.24 -18.34
C LEU A 457 13.51 -20.66 -19.17
N ARG A 458 13.72 -19.34 -19.13
CA ARG A 458 14.86 -18.70 -19.81
C ARG A 458 16.19 -19.16 -19.24
N GLU A 459 16.31 -19.32 -17.91
CA GLU A 459 17.50 -19.92 -17.27
C GLU A 459 17.72 -21.39 -17.64
N ALA A 460 16.64 -22.08 -18.01
CA ALA A 460 16.70 -23.43 -18.54
C ALA A 460 17.09 -23.50 -20.02
N GLY A 461 17.01 -22.38 -20.74
CA GLY A 461 17.32 -22.28 -22.16
C GLY A 461 16.15 -22.65 -23.07
N ILE A 462 14.91 -22.54 -22.60
CA ILE A 462 13.70 -22.70 -23.45
C ILE A 462 12.86 -21.42 -23.42
N ASN A 463 12.03 -21.22 -24.46
CA ASN A 463 11.21 -20.01 -24.58
C ASN A 463 10.25 -19.86 -23.39
N GLN A 464 10.18 -18.65 -22.83
CA GLN A 464 9.35 -18.37 -21.66
C GLN A 464 7.84 -18.54 -21.89
N TYR A 465 7.36 -18.51 -23.13
CA TYR A 465 5.94 -18.68 -23.47
C TYR A 465 5.49 -20.14 -23.54
N TYR A 466 6.39 -21.08 -23.26
CA TYR A 466 6.06 -22.49 -23.01
C TYR A 466 5.67 -22.79 -21.56
N TYR A 467 5.38 -21.73 -20.80
CA TYR A 467 4.93 -21.79 -19.42
C TYR A 467 3.41 -21.60 -19.33
N ASP A 468 2.77 -22.35 -18.43
CA ASP A 468 1.40 -22.08 -17.97
C ASP A 468 1.29 -22.15 -16.44
N MET A 469 0.29 -21.50 -15.87
CA MET A 469 0.06 -21.47 -14.42
C MET A 469 -1.36 -21.90 -14.06
N ALA A 470 -1.46 -23.08 -13.44
CA ALA A 470 -2.70 -23.62 -12.91
C ALA A 470 -2.99 -22.97 -11.53
N ASN A 471 -3.94 -22.03 -11.48
CA ASN A 471 -4.27 -21.34 -10.23
C ASN A 471 -5.16 -22.21 -9.33
N ILE A 472 -4.54 -22.99 -8.45
CA ILE A 472 -5.21 -23.86 -7.49
C ILE A 472 -5.29 -23.26 -6.07
N ARG A 473 -4.88 -22.00 -5.89
CA ARG A 473 -5.00 -21.28 -4.61
C ARG A 473 -6.18 -20.32 -4.60
N GLU A 474 -6.06 -19.17 -5.27
CA GLU A 474 -7.10 -18.14 -5.27
C GLU A 474 -8.41 -18.62 -5.92
N HIS A 475 -8.34 -19.52 -6.91
CA HIS A 475 -9.53 -20.04 -7.62
C HIS A 475 -10.02 -21.40 -7.10
N CYS A 476 -9.31 -21.98 -6.11
CA CYS A 476 -9.64 -23.28 -5.58
C CYS A 476 -9.47 -23.33 -4.04
N SER A 477 -8.26 -23.57 -3.52
CA SER A 477 -8.08 -23.88 -2.09
C SER A 477 -8.62 -22.81 -1.12
N TRP A 478 -8.51 -21.52 -1.45
CA TRP A 478 -8.97 -20.43 -0.58
C TRP A 478 -10.49 -20.25 -0.56
N VAL A 479 -11.18 -20.66 -1.62
CA VAL A 479 -12.62 -20.44 -1.78
C VAL A 479 -13.46 -21.68 -1.48
N HIS A 480 -12.81 -22.86 -1.37
CA HIS A 480 -13.45 -24.15 -1.09
C HIS A 480 -12.90 -24.80 0.20
N SER A 481 -12.60 -23.99 1.21
CA SER A 481 -11.94 -24.47 2.45
C SER A 481 -12.75 -25.52 3.22
N LEU A 482 -14.07 -25.55 3.02
CA LEU A 482 -14.99 -26.50 3.64
C LEU A 482 -15.22 -27.78 2.80
N GLU A 483 -14.80 -27.79 1.54
CA GLU A 483 -15.14 -28.81 0.54
C GLU A 483 -13.87 -29.47 -0.01
N LYS A 484 -13.06 -30.06 0.87
CA LYS A 484 -11.68 -30.50 0.54
C LYS A 484 -11.58 -31.51 -0.61
N GLU A 485 -12.52 -32.46 -0.66
CA GLU A 485 -12.56 -33.47 -1.72
C GLU A 485 -12.84 -32.81 -3.08
N GLU A 486 -13.85 -31.93 -3.14
CA GLU A 486 -14.20 -31.23 -4.37
C GLU A 486 -13.19 -30.16 -4.76
N ALA A 487 -12.52 -29.55 -3.79
CA ALA A 487 -11.36 -28.70 -4.04
C ALA A 487 -10.22 -29.50 -4.68
N THR A 488 -9.98 -30.74 -4.25
CA THR A 488 -8.97 -31.62 -4.86
C THR A 488 -9.36 -32.00 -6.28
N ASN A 489 -10.60 -32.42 -6.52
CA ASN A 489 -11.12 -32.73 -7.86
C ASN A 489 -11.01 -31.51 -8.79
N LYS A 490 -11.43 -30.34 -8.32
CA LYS A 490 -11.29 -29.07 -9.05
C LYS A 490 -9.84 -28.72 -9.35
N ALA A 491 -8.91 -28.95 -8.42
CA ALA A 491 -7.48 -28.71 -8.65
C ALA A 491 -6.92 -29.62 -9.76
N GLN A 492 -7.32 -30.90 -9.77
CA GLN A 492 -6.99 -31.86 -10.83
C GLN A 492 -7.54 -31.39 -12.19
N ASP A 493 -8.79 -30.93 -12.25
CA ASP A 493 -9.40 -30.40 -13.48
C ASP A 493 -8.67 -29.16 -13.99
N ILE A 494 -8.33 -28.20 -13.12
CA ILE A 494 -7.57 -26.99 -13.51
C ILE A 494 -6.19 -27.37 -14.07
N ILE A 495 -5.52 -28.39 -13.52
CA ILE A 495 -4.26 -28.90 -14.04
C ILE A 495 -4.47 -29.59 -15.39
N ARG A 496 -5.51 -30.40 -15.54
CA ARG A 496 -5.86 -31.04 -16.83
C ARG A 496 -6.10 -30.01 -17.92
N MET A 497 -6.87 -28.96 -17.63
CA MET A 497 -7.09 -27.82 -18.50
C MET A 497 -5.77 -27.15 -18.91
N SER A 498 -4.86 -26.93 -17.95
CA SER A 498 -3.57 -26.30 -18.21
C SER A 498 -2.64 -27.21 -19.04
N VAL A 499 -2.68 -28.53 -18.83
CA VAL A 499 -1.93 -29.53 -19.63
C VAL A 499 -2.41 -29.55 -21.08
N ALA A 500 -3.73 -29.51 -21.29
CA ALA A 500 -4.31 -29.42 -22.62
C ALA A 500 -3.84 -28.16 -23.35
N ARG A 501 -3.97 -26.98 -22.71
CA ARG A 501 -3.49 -25.71 -23.26
C ARG A 501 -1.97 -25.72 -23.53
N ALA A 502 -1.17 -26.18 -22.57
CA ALA A 502 0.29 -26.19 -22.66
C ALA A 502 0.82 -27.01 -23.84
N SER A 503 0.08 -28.03 -24.27
CA SER A 503 0.43 -28.86 -25.43
C SER A 503 0.45 -28.06 -26.74
N HIS A 504 -0.34 -26.97 -26.84
CA HIS A 504 -0.46 -26.14 -28.04
C HIS A 504 0.32 -24.82 -27.96
N LEU A 505 0.95 -24.52 -26.82
CA LEU A 505 1.75 -23.30 -26.67
C LEU A 505 2.87 -23.23 -27.70
N GLN A 506 3.15 -22.02 -28.17
CA GLN A 506 4.16 -21.68 -29.17
C GLN A 506 5.19 -20.67 -28.61
N PRO A 507 6.42 -20.64 -29.15
CA PRO A 507 7.43 -19.71 -28.66
C PRO A 507 7.11 -18.31 -29.17
N LEU A 508 7.12 -17.32 -28.29
CA LEU A 508 6.91 -15.92 -28.67
C LEU A 508 8.17 -15.09 -28.40
N GLN A 509 8.34 -14.05 -29.19
CA GLN A 509 9.44 -13.10 -29.07
C GLN A 509 8.92 -11.81 -28.48
N GLU A 510 9.57 -11.35 -27.41
CA GLU A 510 9.31 -10.03 -26.87
C GLU A 510 10.01 -8.95 -27.71
N ILE A 511 9.41 -7.77 -27.77
CA ILE A 511 9.95 -6.66 -28.55
C ILE A 511 10.56 -5.65 -27.58
N ASN A 512 11.84 -5.33 -27.80
CA ASN A 512 12.50 -4.26 -27.06
C ASN A 512 12.28 -2.92 -27.79
N LEU A 513 11.71 -1.97 -27.07
CA LEU A 513 11.37 -0.65 -27.58
C LEU A 513 12.21 0.40 -26.87
N PRO A 514 12.77 1.39 -27.59
CA PRO A 514 13.52 2.45 -26.95
C PRO A 514 12.61 3.22 -25.96
N VAL A 515 13.15 3.67 -24.85
CA VAL A 515 12.44 4.52 -23.90
C VAL A 515 12.84 5.97 -24.12
N ASN A 516 11.87 6.82 -24.46
CA ASN A 516 12.06 8.26 -24.45
C ASN A 516 12.31 8.73 -23.02
N LYS A 517 13.41 9.45 -22.81
CA LYS A 517 13.89 9.85 -21.48
C LYS A 517 13.19 11.08 -20.92
N ALA A 518 12.33 11.74 -21.70
CA ALA A 518 11.52 12.86 -21.26
C ALA A 518 10.27 12.41 -20.49
N VAL A 519 9.75 13.29 -19.63
CA VAL A 519 8.58 13.04 -18.79
C VAL A 519 7.57 14.16 -18.96
N LEU A 520 6.30 13.81 -19.04
CA LEU A 520 5.20 14.75 -18.95
C LEU A 520 4.67 14.80 -17.52
N VAL A 521 4.52 15.99 -16.95
CA VAL A 521 3.86 16.21 -15.66
C VAL A 521 2.64 17.09 -15.87
N VAL A 522 1.46 16.60 -15.49
CA VAL A 522 0.17 17.28 -15.70
C VAL A 522 -0.32 17.84 -14.37
N GLY A 523 -0.23 19.16 -14.19
CA GLY A 523 -0.61 19.89 -12.99
C GLY A 523 0.60 20.52 -12.30
N GLY A 524 0.60 21.84 -12.17
CA GLY A 524 1.67 22.67 -11.61
C GLY A 524 1.53 23.00 -10.14
N GLY A 525 0.76 22.22 -9.36
CA GLY A 525 0.72 22.34 -7.89
C GLY A 525 2.01 21.85 -7.21
N ILE A 526 2.09 21.94 -5.88
CA ILE A 526 3.25 21.45 -5.08
C ILE A 526 3.65 20.02 -5.49
N ALA A 527 2.68 19.15 -5.75
CA ALA A 527 2.93 17.77 -6.12
C ALA A 527 3.69 17.64 -7.45
N GLY A 528 3.17 18.27 -8.51
CA GLY A 528 3.76 18.25 -9.84
C GLY A 528 5.09 18.99 -9.90
N ILE A 529 5.22 20.14 -9.22
CA ILE A 529 6.48 20.88 -9.10
C ILE A 529 7.55 20.01 -8.43
N THR A 530 7.24 19.40 -7.28
CA THR A 530 8.19 18.56 -6.54
C THR A 530 8.63 17.35 -7.37
N CYS A 531 7.68 16.69 -8.03
CA CYS A 531 7.98 15.57 -8.93
C CYS A 531 8.88 16.00 -10.10
N SER A 532 8.56 17.14 -10.73
CA SER A 532 9.34 17.70 -11.85
C SER A 532 10.78 18.00 -11.44
N LEU A 533 10.98 18.65 -10.30
CA LEU A 533 12.32 18.93 -9.77
C LEU A 533 13.09 17.64 -9.47
N SER A 534 12.42 16.62 -8.90
CA SER A 534 13.06 15.33 -8.61
C SER A 534 13.56 14.62 -9.88
N LEU A 535 12.73 14.59 -10.91
CA LEU A 535 13.04 13.95 -12.19
C LEU A 535 14.14 14.71 -12.94
N ALA A 536 14.06 16.04 -12.95
CA ALA A 536 15.03 16.88 -13.64
C ALA A 536 16.42 16.83 -12.97
N LYS A 537 16.49 16.82 -11.64
CA LYS A 537 17.74 16.58 -10.88
C LYS A 537 18.34 15.20 -11.15
N GLN A 538 17.55 14.27 -11.65
CA GLN A 538 17.99 12.92 -12.04
C GLN A 538 18.40 12.82 -13.52
N GLY A 539 18.44 13.94 -14.24
CA GLY A 539 18.93 14.03 -15.62
C GLY A 539 17.88 13.72 -16.69
N HIS A 540 16.61 13.98 -16.42
CA HIS A 540 15.51 13.76 -17.36
C HIS A 540 14.83 15.07 -17.75
N ASP A 541 14.52 15.23 -19.04
CA ASP A 541 13.75 16.38 -19.51
C ASP A 541 12.32 16.28 -19.01
N VAL A 542 11.78 17.37 -18.46
CA VAL A 542 10.44 17.41 -17.89
C VAL A 542 9.62 18.49 -18.55
N TYR A 543 8.46 18.11 -19.06
CA TYR A 543 7.44 19.01 -19.57
C TYR A 543 6.36 19.16 -18.51
N LEU A 544 6.33 20.32 -17.83
CA LEU A 544 5.36 20.62 -16.79
C LEU A 544 4.21 21.43 -17.39
N LEU A 545 3.03 20.83 -17.43
CA LEU A 545 1.81 21.47 -17.90
C LEU A 545 0.99 22.00 -16.73
N GLU A 546 0.56 23.25 -16.85
CA GLU A 546 -0.38 23.91 -15.95
C GLU A 546 -1.53 24.50 -16.78
N LYS A 547 -2.75 24.31 -16.30
CA LYS A 547 -3.96 24.84 -16.95
C LYS A 547 -4.15 26.32 -16.66
N ASP A 548 -3.75 26.76 -15.47
CA ASP A 548 -3.82 28.16 -15.05
C ASP A 548 -2.62 28.94 -15.60
N THR A 549 -2.66 30.27 -15.46
CA THR A 549 -1.55 31.16 -15.88
C THR A 549 -0.30 30.99 -15.04
N ASP A 550 -0.45 30.46 -13.82
CA ASP A 550 0.58 30.42 -12.80
C ASP A 550 0.66 29.04 -12.13
N LEU A 551 1.90 28.58 -11.89
CA LEU A 551 2.15 27.38 -11.08
C LEU A 551 1.73 27.60 -9.63
N GLY A 552 1.40 26.54 -8.91
CA GLY A 552 1.28 26.51 -7.45
C GLY A 552 -0.03 25.93 -6.93
N GLY A 553 -1.09 25.97 -7.74
CA GLY A 553 -2.40 25.42 -7.39
C GLY A 553 -2.93 25.92 -6.05
N ILE A 554 -3.65 25.06 -5.32
CA ILE A 554 -4.31 25.41 -4.04
C ILE A 554 -3.33 25.92 -2.96
N ALA A 555 -2.05 25.56 -3.04
CA ALA A 555 -1.05 26.02 -2.08
C ALA A 555 -0.84 27.54 -2.09
N ARG A 556 -1.23 28.24 -3.16
CA ARG A 556 -1.26 29.71 -3.20
C ARG A 556 -2.22 30.33 -2.18
N ARG A 557 -3.22 29.57 -1.72
CA ARG A 557 -4.22 29.98 -0.73
C ARG A 557 -3.88 29.55 0.70
N LEU A 558 -2.80 28.79 0.89
CA LEU A 558 -2.35 28.27 2.19
C LEU A 558 -1.14 29.06 2.68
N HIS A 559 -1.12 29.48 3.93
CA HIS A 559 -0.09 30.38 4.45
C HIS A 559 0.86 29.70 5.44
N TYR A 560 0.33 28.84 6.31
CA TYR A 560 1.11 28.16 7.36
C TYR A 560 0.64 26.72 7.56
N THR A 561 1.49 25.88 8.18
CA THR A 561 1.13 24.53 8.65
C THR A 561 1.15 24.45 10.19
N LEU A 562 0.65 23.34 10.77
CA LEU A 562 0.70 23.10 12.22
C LEU A 562 2.14 23.05 12.73
N GLU A 563 3.03 22.51 11.91
CA GLU A 563 4.46 22.35 12.19
C GLU A 563 5.26 23.67 12.01
N GLY A 564 4.58 24.78 11.68
CA GLY A 564 5.18 26.11 11.58
C GLY A 564 5.86 26.42 10.23
N LEU A 565 5.61 25.62 9.19
CA LEU A 565 6.16 25.90 7.85
C LEU A 565 5.46 27.11 7.22
N ASP A 566 6.25 28.09 6.75
CA ASP A 566 5.78 29.15 5.85
C ASP A 566 5.55 28.57 4.45
N VAL A 567 4.28 28.38 4.10
CA VAL A 567 3.88 27.72 2.86
C VAL A 567 4.15 28.62 1.65
N GLN A 568 4.01 29.94 1.78
CA GLN A 568 4.21 30.87 0.67
C GLN A 568 5.70 31.01 0.33
N ALA A 569 6.56 31.12 1.34
CA ALA A 569 8.01 31.13 1.12
C ALA A 569 8.48 29.83 0.47
N PHE A 570 8.01 28.69 0.99
CA PHE A 570 8.32 27.37 0.43
C PHE A 570 7.86 27.22 -1.03
N LEU A 571 6.62 27.62 -1.33
CA LEU A 571 6.06 27.54 -2.68
C LEU A 571 6.83 28.42 -3.67
N ASN A 572 7.14 29.66 -3.29
CA ASN A 572 7.89 30.58 -4.13
C ASN A 572 9.31 30.08 -4.44
N ASP A 573 9.99 29.47 -3.45
CA ASP A 573 11.28 28.83 -3.66
C ASP A 573 11.19 27.65 -4.66
N LEU A 574 10.18 26.78 -4.51
CA LEU A 574 9.94 25.68 -5.44
C LEU A 574 9.68 26.16 -6.87
N ILE A 575 8.80 27.15 -7.05
CA ILE A 575 8.48 27.74 -8.35
C ILE A 575 9.73 28.38 -8.96
N GLY A 576 10.50 29.12 -8.16
CA GLY A 576 11.76 29.73 -8.59
C GLY A 576 12.78 28.68 -9.06
N LYS A 577 12.88 27.55 -8.37
CA LYS A 577 13.73 26.42 -8.77
C LYS A 577 13.27 25.80 -10.08
N VAL A 578 11.97 25.65 -10.30
CA VAL A 578 11.40 25.10 -11.55
C VAL A 578 11.77 25.97 -12.74
N TYR A 579 11.46 27.28 -12.68
CA TYR A 579 11.71 28.18 -13.80
C TYR A 579 13.20 28.37 -14.12
N LYS A 580 14.09 28.17 -13.13
CA LYS A 580 15.55 28.25 -13.32
C LYS A 580 16.17 26.94 -13.81
N HIS A 581 15.47 25.81 -13.74
CA HIS A 581 16.04 24.51 -14.06
C HIS A 581 16.10 24.29 -15.59
N PRO A 582 17.27 23.99 -16.18
CA PRO A 582 17.43 23.95 -17.64
C PRO A 582 16.66 22.81 -18.33
N MET A 583 16.39 21.73 -17.59
CA MET A 583 15.66 20.55 -18.09
C MET A 583 14.15 20.59 -17.80
N ILE A 584 13.61 21.69 -17.26
CA ILE A 584 12.16 21.80 -17.02
C ILE A 584 11.56 22.81 -17.99
N HIS A 585 10.63 22.33 -18.81
CA HIS A 585 9.90 23.12 -19.80
C HIS A 585 8.48 23.35 -19.31
N VAL A 586 8.21 24.58 -18.86
CA VAL A 586 6.91 24.96 -18.31
C VAL A 586 5.98 25.48 -19.40
N TYR A 587 4.76 24.94 -19.44
CA TYR A 587 3.64 25.42 -20.24
C TYR A 587 2.49 25.77 -19.29
N THR A 588 2.19 27.05 -19.16
CA THR A 588 1.01 27.57 -18.44
C THR A 588 -0.10 27.89 -19.43
N GLY A 589 -1.34 28.06 -18.95
CA GLY A 589 -2.50 28.30 -19.82
C GLY A 589 -2.69 27.19 -20.86
N SER A 590 -2.33 25.96 -20.50
CA SER A 590 -2.20 24.85 -21.46
C SER A 590 -3.28 23.79 -21.23
N ALA A 591 -3.90 23.35 -22.34
CA ALA A 591 -4.88 22.28 -22.34
C ALA A 591 -4.38 21.11 -23.19
N ILE A 592 -4.61 19.89 -22.72
CA ILE A 592 -4.31 18.68 -23.48
C ILE A 592 -5.48 18.39 -24.43
N THR A 593 -5.17 18.24 -25.71
CA THR A 593 -6.17 17.95 -26.74
C THR A 593 -6.19 16.49 -27.15
N ASP A 594 -5.05 15.80 -27.06
CA ASP A 594 -4.92 14.39 -27.42
C ASP A 594 -3.73 13.76 -26.66
N ALA A 595 -3.86 12.49 -26.29
CA ALA A 595 -2.78 11.71 -25.71
C ALA A 595 -2.82 10.29 -26.28
N SER A 596 -1.72 9.87 -26.89
CA SER A 596 -1.59 8.57 -27.55
C SER A 596 -0.21 7.95 -27.32
N GLY A 597 -0.02 6.73 -27.80
CA GLY A 597 1.21 5.96 -27.61
C GLY A 597 1.13 4.94 -26.49
N TYR A 598 2.28 4.49 -26.02
CA TYR A 598 2.43 3.37 -25.08
C TYR A 598 3.65 3.60 -24.18
N ILE A 599 3.82 2.75 -23.16
CA ILE A 599 4.92 2.81 -22.21
C ILE A 599 6.28 3.09 -22.90
N GLY A 600 6.97 4.13 -22.43
CA GLY A 600 8.25 4.56 -22.99
C GLY A 600 8.16 5.41 -24.26
N ASN A 601 7.02 5.49 -24.95
CA ASN A 601 6.83 6.22 -26.20
C ASN A 601 5.41 6.80 -26.32
N PHE A 602 5.11 7.79 -25.50
CA PHE A 602 3.88 8.56 -25.56
C PHE A 602 4.05 9.83 -26.38
N VAL A 603 2.94 10.29 -26.96
CA VAL A 603 2.83 11.59 -27.63
C VAL A 603 1.60 12.30 -27.06
N THR A 604 1.79 13.50 -26.52
CA THR A 604 0.71 14.34 -26.00
C THR A 604 0.66 15.64 -26.77
N LYS A 605 -0.50 15.96 -27.32
CA LYS A 605 -0.76 17.21 -28.02
C LYS A 605 -1.35 18.22 -27.04
N ILE A 606 -0.76 19.40 -27.01
CA ILE A 606 -1.21 20.50 -26.16
C ILE A 606 -1.57 21.72 -27.00
N LYS A 607 -2.50 22.51 -26.47
CA LYS A 607 -2.81 23.86 -26.95
C LYS A 607 -2.53 24.85 -25.83
N SER A 608 -1.74 25.86 -26.12
CA SER A 608 -1.43 26.97 -25.21
C SER A 608 -1.53 28.29 -25.96
N GLU A 609 -1.36 29.42 -25.26
CA GLU A 609 -1.22 30.74 -25.91
C GLU A 609 -0.08 30.78 -26.93
N ARG A 610 0.95 29.94 -26.77
CA ARG A 610 2.08 29.80 -27.71
C ARG A 610 1.73 28.99 -28.97
N GLY A 611 0.49 28.50 -29.08
CA GLY A 611 0.03 27.63 -30.17
C GLY A 611 -0.06 26.16 -29.75
N THR A 612 -0.19 25.29 -30.75
CA THR A 612 -0.25 23.84 -30.56
C THR A 612 1.14 23.21 -30.62
N ALA A 613 1.43 22.30 -29.71
CA ALA A 613 2.70 21.57 -29.66
C ALA A 613 2.47 20.07 -29.42
N GLU A 614 3.38 19.24 -29.93
CA GLU A 614 3.42 17.81 -29.65
C GLU A 614 4.61 17.51 -28.74
N ILE A 615 4.35 16.86 -27.60
CA ILE A 615 5.35 16.49 -26.62
C ILE A 615 5.52 14.97 -26.65
N LYS A 616 6.73 14.51 -26.95
CA LYS A 616 7.09 13.09 -26.89
C LYS A 616 7.74 12.79 -25.54
N HIS A 617 7.25 11.80 -24.82
CA HIS A 617 7.74 11.45 -23.48
C HIS A 617 7.64 9.94 -23.23
N GLY A 618 8.42 9.42 -22.30
CA GLY A 618 8.39 7.99 -21.94
C GLY A 618 7.50 7.67 -20.74
N ALA A 619 7.20 8.68 -19.91
CA ALA A 619 6.37 8.54 -18.73
C ALA A 619 5.49 9.78 -18.53
N THR A 620 4.31 9.58 -17.93
CA THR A 620 3.40 10.66 -17.52
C THR A 620 3.16 10.63 -16.02
N ILE A 621 3.20 11.79 -15.37
CA ILE A 621 2.77 11.98 -13.98
C ILE A 621 1.49 12.82 -13.98
N ILE A 622 0.41 12.28 -13.40
CA ILE A 622 -0.84 13.00 -13.18
C ILE A 622 -0.83 13.62 -11.78
N ALA A 623 -0.91 14.94 -11.71
CA ALA A 623 -0.83 15.75 -10.50
C ALA A 623 -1.81 16.94 -10.54
N THR A 624 -2.99 16.73 -11.11
CA THR A 624 -4.01 17.76 -11.43
C THR A 624 -4.63 18.47 -10.22
N GLY A 625 -4.28 18.07 -9.00
CA GLY A 625 -4.82 18.63 -7.78
C GLY A 625 -6.28 18.25 -7.52
N ALA A 626 -6.95 19.06 -6.73
CA ALA A 626 -8.32 18.90 -6.28
C ALA A 626 -8.88 20.31 -5.97
N ASP A 627 -10.19 20.42 -5.92
CA ASP A 627 -10.90 21.68 -5.72
C ASP A 627 -11.53 21.74 -4.32
N GLU A 628 -11.78 22.95 -3.84
CA GLU A 628 -12.54 23.19 -2.61
C GLU A 628 -14.04 23.09 -2.91
N PHE A 629 -14.78 22.32 -2.11
CA PHE A 629 -16.23 22.33 -2.16
C PHE A 629 -16.77 23.70 -1.70
N LYS A 630 -17.71 24.26 -2.46
CA LYS A 630 -18.42 25.48 -2.06
C LYS A 630 -19.76 25.08 -1.41
N PRO A 631 -19.93 25.24 -0.09
CA PRO A 631 -21.13 24.80 0.62
C PRO A 631 -22.39 25.50 0.11
N THR A 632 -23.53 24.84 0.23
CA THR A 632 -24.87 25.44 0.01
C THR A 632 -25.70 25.46 1.30
N GLU A 633 -25.07 25.09 2.41
CA GLU A 633 -25.64 24.96 3.75
C GLU A 633 -25.03 26.01 4.69
N TYR A 634 -25.64 26.18 5.87
CA TYR A 634 -25.13 27.05 6.95
C TYR A 634 -24.97 28.53 6.60
N LEU A 635 -25.84 29.08 5.74
CA LEU A 635 -25.81 30.48 5.27
C LEU A 635 -24.55 30.87 4.47
N TYR A 636 -23.78 29.90 3.97
CA TYR A 636 -22.65 30.18 3.10
C TYR A 636 -23.10 30.92 1.83
N GLY A 637 -22.42 32.01 1.50
CA GLY A 637 -22.77 32.89 0.38
C GLY A 637 -23.99 33.80 0.63
N GLN A 638 -24.65 33.66 1.78
CA GLN A 638 -25.79 34.50 2.19
C GLN A 638 -25.39 35.52 3.26
N ASP A 639 -24.46 35.18 4.15
CA ASP A 639 -23.90 36.06 5.18
C ASP A 639 -22.36 36.13 5.06
N GLU A 640 -21.79 37.34 5.07
CA GLU A 640 -20.34 37.57 4.88
C GLU A 640 -19.47 37.05 6.04
N ARG A 641 -20.08 36.77 7.19
CA ARG A 641 -19.44 36.21 8.39
C ARG A 641 -19.33 34.69 8.36
N VAL A 642 -19.95 34.04 7.37
CA VAL A 642 -19.81 32.60 7.14
C VAL A 642 -18.76 32.36 6.07
N LEU A 643 -17.66 31.74 6.47
CA LEU A 643 -16.48 31.52 5.62
C LEU A 643 -16.18 30.03 5.51
N THR A 644 -15.57 29.60 4.41
CA THR A 644 -14.83 28.34 4.43
C THR A 644 -13.58 28.47 5.30
N THR A 645 -13.06 27.35 5.78
CA THR A 645 -11.82 27.34 6.59
C THR A 645 -10.61 27.85 5.82
N LEU A 646 -10.59 27.68 4.49
CA LEU A 646 -9.55 28.22 3.62
C LEU A 646 -9.68 29.75 3.48
N GLU A 647 -10.89 30.26 3.28
CA GLU A 647 -11.15 31.72 3.27
C GLU A 647 -10.83 32.37 4.62
N LEU A 648 -11.12 31.68 5.73
CA LEU A 648 -10.73 32.14 7.06
C LEU A 648 -9.21 32.28 7.18
N GLU A 649 -8.44 31.27 6.74
CA GLU A 649 -6.97 31.32 6.75
C GLU A 649 -6.44 32.50 5.93
N GLU A 650 -6.98 32.71 4.73
CA GLU A 650 -6.60 33.83 3.85
C GLU A 650 -6.84 35.18 4.54
N ARG A 651 -7.95 35.33 5.27
CA ARG A 651 -8.26 36.57 6.01
C ARG A 651 -7.39 36.75 7.25
N ILE A 652 -7.09 35.68 7.98
CA ILE A 652 -6.13 35.71 9.10
C ILE A 652 -4.77 36.18 8.58
N ALA A 653 -4.28 35.59 7.49
CA ALA A 653 -2.97 35.91 6.92
C ALA A 653 -2.87 37.34 6.37
N ARG A 654 -3.99 37.91 5.89
CA ARG A 654 -4.07 39.31 5.44
C ARG A 654 -4.18 40.33 6.57
N GLY A 655 -4.38 39.88 7.82
CA GLY A 655 -4.60 40.77 8.94
C GLY A 655 -5.97 41.44 8.92
N ASP A 656 -7.02 40.73 8.51
CA ASP A 656 -8.38 41.27 8.51
C ASP A 656 -8.87 41.53 9.95
N GLU A 657 -8.92 42.80 10.34
CA GLU A 657 -9.33 43.23 11.69
C GLU A 657 -10.70 42.67 12.10
N LYS A 658 -11.66 42.52 11.17
CA LYS A 658 -12.98 41.94 11.51
C LYS A 658 -12.86 40.50 12.04
N ILE A 659 -11.86 39.76 11.56
CA ILE A 659 -11.58 38.39 12.00
C ILE A 659 -10.73 38.39 13.27
N LEU A 660 -9.67 39.19 13.31
CA LEU A 660 -8.72 39.19 14.42
C LEU A 660 -9.33 39.75 15.72
N SER A 661 -10.23 40.72 15.62
CA SER A 661 -10.90 41.34 16.77
C SER A 661 -12.22 40.68 17.15
N ALA A 662 -12.65 39.62 16.46
CA ALA A 662 -13.90 38.94 16.76
C ALA A 662 -13.89 38.34 18.17
N GLY A 663 -15.04 38.35 18.84
CA GLY A 663 -15.20 37.80 20.17
C GLY A 663 -15.38 36.28 20.16
N SER A 664 -16.10 35.75 19.17
CA SER A 664 -16.42 34.33 19.09
C SER A 664 -16.35 33.72 17.68
N LEU A 665 -15.89 32.48 17.60
CA LEU A 665 -15.78 31.70 16.36
C LEU A 665 -16.38 30.30 16.56
N VAL A 666 -17.28 29.89 15.66
CA VAL A 666 -17.76 28.50 15.59
C VAL A 666 -17.25 27.85 14.31
N MET A 667 -16.58 26.71 14.43
CA MET A 667 -16.03 25.94 13.30
C MET A 667 -16.81 24.64 13.12
N ILE A 668 -17.45 24.44 11.98
CA ILE A 668 -18.25 23.24 11.69
C ILE A 668 -17.44 22.28 10.83
N GLN A 669 -17.22 21.06 11.33
CA GLN A 669 -16.49 20.01 10.62
C GLN A 669 -17.36 19.26 9.61
N CYS A 670 -16.72 18.49 8.73
CA CYS A 670 -17.37 17.55 7.80
C CYS A 670 -18.41 18.19 6.85
N VAL A 671 -18.26 19.48 6.50
CA VAL A 671 -19.21 20.17 5.62
C VAL A 671 -19.02 19.66 4.18
N GLY A 672 -20.06 19.04 3.62
CA GLY A 672 -20.04 18.45 2.28
C GLY A 672 -19.36 17.08 2.13
N CYS A 673 -18.90 16.42 3.21
CA CYS A 673 -18.30 15.07 3.16
C CYS A 673 -18.76 14.17 4.32
N ARG A 674 -18.47 12.86 4.25
CA ARG A 674 -19.00 11.82 5.16
C ARG A 674 -20.54 11.84 5.22
N ASN A 675 -21.14 11.97 4.05
CA ASN A 675 -22.58 11.98 3.81
C ASN A 675 -22.92 11.14 2.57
N GLU A 676 -24.21 11.02 2.26
CA GLU A 676 -24.71 10.18 1.16
C GLU A 676 -24.15 10.59 -0.22
N ASP A 677 -23.94 11.89 -0.46
CA ASP A 677 -23.38 12.39 -1.72
C ASP A 677 -21.87 12.12 -1.85
N ARG A 678 -21.14 12.19 -0.73
CA ARG A 678 -19.68 12.12 -0.66
C ARG A 678 -19.27 11.30 0.56
N ASN A 679 -19.27 9.98 0.35
CA ASN A 679 -18.96 9.00 1.38
C ASN A 679 -17.44 8.78 1.51
N TYR A 680 -16.75 9.84 1.92
CA TYR A 680 -15.33 9.81 2.27
C TYR A 680 -15.00 10.94 3.25
N CYS A 681 -13.92 10.77 4.02
CA CYS A 681 -13.34 11.83 4.83
C CYS A 681 -12.52 12.79 3.96
N ALA A 682 -12.65 14.11 4.13
CA ALA A 682 -11.79 15.06 3.43
C ALA A 682 -10.34 15.11 3.98
N ARG A 683 -10.02 14.31 5.01
CA ARG A 683 -8.72 14.09 5.67
C ARG A 683 -8.07 15.32 6.34
N ILE A 684 -8.09 16.49 5.70
CA ILE A 684 -7.33 17.68 6.12
C ILE A 684 -8.11 18.65 7.01
N CYS A 685 -9.45 18.61 6.94
CA CYS A 685 -10.36 19.58 7.56
C CYS A 685 -10.11 19.78 9.08
N CYS A 686 -10.08 18.70 9.86
CA CYS A 686 -9.89 18.80 11.31
C CYS A 686 -8.56 19.46 11.70
N SER A 687 -7.48 19.14 10.97
CA SER A 687 -6.16 19.71 11.24
C SER A 687 -6.09 21.18 10.82
N HIS A 688 -6.73 21.56 9.70
CA HIS A 688 -6.83 22.96 9.29
C HIS A 688 -7.64 23.79 10.29
N ALA A 689 -8.73 23.23 10.84
CA ALA A 689 -9.51 23.90 11.86
C ALA A 689 -8.69 24.18 13.12
N ILE A 690 -7.99 23.16 13.64
CA ILE A 690 -7.09 23.32 14.80
C ILE A 690 -5.99 24.33 14.52
N LYS A 691 -5.38 24.27 13.32
CA LYS A 691 -4.34 25.20 12.90
C LYS A 691 -4.80 26.65 12.99
N ASN A 692 -5.98 26.96 12.44
CA ASN A 692 -6.51 28.31 12.46
C ASN A 692 -6.98 28.73 13.86
N ALA A 693 -7.57 27.81 14.63
CA ALA A 693 -7.96 28.07 16.01
C ALA A 693 -6.74 28.42 16.89
N LEU A 694 -5.65 27.66 16.78
CA LEU A 694 -4.39 27.94 17.49
C LEU A 694 -3.79 29.27 17.07
N LYS A 695 -3.82 29.60 15.77
CA LYS A 695 -3.31 30.88 15.29
C LYS A 695 -4.13 32.06 15.81
N LEU A 696 -5.45 31.92 15.85
CA LEU A 696 -6.33 32.93 16.43
C LEU A 696 -6.15 33.07 17.93
N LYS A 697 -5.96 31.96 18.69
CA LYS A 697 -5.64 32.02 20.12
C LYS A 697 -4.27 32.64 20.41
N GLU A 698 -3.31 32.55 19.48
CA GLU A 698 -2.03 33.27 19.57
C GLU A 698 -2.23 34.78 19.44
N ILE A 699 -3.11 35.22 18.53
CA ILE A 699 -3.37 36.64 18.23
C ILE A 699 -4.33 37.26 19.25
N ASN A 700 -5.44 36.58 19.53
CA ASN A 700 -6.48 36.96 20.47
C ASN A 700 -6.76 35.80 21.45
N PRO A 701 -6.02 35.70 22.56
CA PRO A 701 -6.17 34.62 23.54
C PRO A 701 -7.57 34.53 24.17
N GLN A 702 -8.32 35.63 24.19
CA GLN A 702 -9.65 35.72 24.78
C GLN A 702 -10.79 35.32 23.83
N MET A 703 -10.49 35.12 22.54
CA MET A 703 -11.51 34.69 21.57
C MET A 703 -12.14 33.37 22.00
N ASP A 704 -13.46 33.31 22.02
CA ASP A 704 -14.20 32.10 22.35
C ASP A 704 -14.38 31.22 21.11
N ILE A 705 -13.72 30.06 21.06
CA ILE A 705 -13.68 29.21 19.87
C ILE A 705 -14.33 27.86 20.17
N HIS A 706 -15.33 27.52 19.37
CA HIS A 706 -16.02 26.24 19.40
C HIS A 706 -15.77 25.46 18.10
N VAL A 707 -15.41 24.18 18.19
CA VAL A 707 -15.28 23.26 17.05
C VAL A 707 -16.34 22.18 17.16
N LEU A 708 -17.29 22.19 16.22
CA LEU A 708 -18.37 21.21 16.12
C LEU A 708 -17.93 20.03 15.25
N TYR A 709 -17.84 18.83 15.81
CA TYR A 709 -17.23 17.68 15.12
C TYR A 709 -17.99 16.37 15.31
N ARG A 710 -17.68 15.35 14.49
CA ARG A 710 -18.16 13.97 14.67
C ARG A 710 -17.08 13.09 15.30
N ASP A 711 -15.93 13.05 14.62
CA ASP A 711 -14.69 12.39 15.03
C ASP A 711 -13.53 13.35 14.70
N MET A 712 -12.61 13.55 15.63
CA MET A 712 -11.42 14.37 15.35
C MET A 712 -10.35 13.55 14.64
N MET A 713 -10.06 13.90 13.38
CA MET A 713 -9.11 13.20 12.49
C MET A 713 -7.66 13.72 12.65
N THR A 714 -7.21 13.98 13.86
CA THR A 714 -5.86 14.49 14.18
C THR A 714 -4.87 13.35 14.40
N TYR A 715 -4.67 12.52 13.37
CA TYR A 715 -3.80 11.34 13.43
C TYR A 715 -2.31 11.67 13.46
N GLY A 716 -1.48 10.70 13.86
CA GLY A 716 -0.05 10.91 14.04
C GLY A 716 0.23 11.90 15.18
N PHE A 717 1.27 12.72 14.99
CA PHE A 717 1.67 13.79 15.91
C PHE A 717 0.69 14.97 15.93
N ARG A 718 -0.29 15.02 15.01
CA ARG A 718 -1.33 16.07 14.99
C ARG A 718 -2.24 16.00 16.22
N GLU A 719 -2.24 14.88 16.92
CA GLU A 719 -2.96 14.72 18.19
C GLU A 719 -2.45 15.68 19.28
N ASP A 720 -1.15 16.00 19.28
CA ASP A 720 -0.59 16.91 20.27
C ASP A 720 -1.11 18.35 20.07
N TYR A 721 -1.29 18.78 18.83
CA TYR A 721 -1.91 20.08 18.51
C TYR A 721 -3.41 20.11 18.84
N TYR A 722 -4.10 18.97 18.72
CA TYR A 722 -5.49 18.87 19.19
C TYR A 722 -5.57 19.09 20.70
N ARG A 723 -4.68 18.46 21.47
CA ARG A 723 -4.56 18.69 22.91
C ARG A 723 -4.17 20.13 23.23
N GLU A 724 -3.18 20.68 22.53
CA GLU A 724 -2.76 22.08 22.71
C GLU A 724 -3.92 23.06 22.50
N ALA A 725 -4.75 22.83 21.48
CA ALA A 725 -5.93 23.65 21.24
C ALA A 725 -6.92 23.56 22.42
N SER A 726 -7.15 22.36 22.93
CA SER A 726 -7.98 22.16 24.13
C SER A 726 -7.39 22.86 25.36
N ASP A 727 -6.08 22.80 25.56
CA ASP A 727 -5.37 23.46 26.68
C ASP A 727 -5.46 25.00 26.57
N LYS A 728 -5.65 25.53 25.36
CA LYS A 728 -5.88 26.96 25.07
C LYS A 728 -7.37 27.35 25.06
N ASP A 729 -8.23 26.56 25.70
CA ASP A 729 -9.68 26.81 25.85
C ASP A 729 -10.43 26.91 24.50
N VAL A 730 -10.00 26.11 23.51
CA VAL A 730 -10.82 25.78 22.34
C VAL A 730 -11.77 24.64 22.74
N LYS A 731 -13.07 24.86 22.56
CA LYS A 731 -14.14 23.97 23.03
C LYS A 731 -14.56 23.03 21.91
N PHE A 732 -14.62 21.74 22.18
CA PHE A 732 -14.95 20.72 21.17
C PHE A 732 -16.30 20.09 21.48
N VAL A 733 -17.29 20.34 20.62
CA VAL A 733 -18.67 19.87 20.81
C VAL A 733 -18.98 18.82 19.75
N ARG A 734 -19.37 17.62 20.20
CA ARG A 734 -19.63 16.49 19.31
C ARG A 734 -21.09 16.48 18.85
N TYR A 735 -21.34 16.25 17.57
CA TYR A 735 -22.67 16.03 16.99
C TYR A 735 -22.73 14.69 16.24
N GLU A 736 -23.93 14.12 16.08
CA GLU A 736 -24.16 12.93 15.25
C GLU A 736 -24.74 13.29 13.87
N PRO A 737 -24.59 12.45 12.83
CA PRO A 737 -25.05 12.74 11.47
C PRO A 737 -26.52 13.11 11.34
N GLN A 738 -27.37 12.50 12.17
CA GLN A 738 -28.81 12.72 12.22
C GLN A 738 -29.19 14.03 12.92
N ASP A 739 -28.32 14.58 13.78
CA ASP A 739 -28.56 15.79 14.55
C ASP A 739 -27.54 16.88 14.21
N ARG A 740 -27.55 17.30 12.94
CA ARG A 740 -26.59 18.30 12.43
C ARG A 740 -26.78 19.66 13.14
N PRO A 741 -25.71 20.47 13.26
CA PRO A 741 -25.83 21.85 13.70
C PRO A 741 -26.82 22.63 12.82
N CYS A 742 -27.41 23.69 13.36
CA CYS A 742 -28.21 24.67 12.61
C CYS A 742 -27.56 26.04 12.77
N VAL A 743 -27.54 26.85 11.70
CA VAL A 743 -26.99 28.21 11.72
C VAL A 743 -28.07 29.17 11.26
N GLU A 744 -28.37 30.17 12.08
CA GLU A 744 -29.35 31.21 11.80
C GLU A 744 -28.83 32.59 12.20
N THR A 745 -29.34 33.65 11.56
CA THR A 745 -29.07 35.03 11.98
C THR A 745 -29.95 35.36 13.18
N ALA A 746 -29.37 35.91 14.24
CA ALA A 746 -30.10 36.32 15.44
C ALA A 746 -29.60 37.69 15.96
N GLU A 747 -30.29 38.22 16.97
CA GLU A 747 -29.86 39.41 17.71
C GLU A 747 -29.70 39.04 19.19
N GLU A 748 -28.58 39.47 19.78
CA GLU A 748 -28.28 39.32 21.20
C GLU A 748 -27.86 40.68 21.76
N GLU A 749 -28.56 41.17 22.80
CA GLU A 749 -28.33 42.49 23.41
C GLU A 749 -28.28 43.66 22.39
N GLY A 750 -29.01 43.55 21.26
CA GLY A 750 -29.04 44.55 20.19
C GLY A 750 -27.89 44.46 19.18
N ARG A 751 -27.02 43.44 19.28
CA ARG A 751 -25.96 43.12 18.32
C ARG A 751 -26.38 41.96 17.40
N PRO A 752 -26.14 42.05 16.08
CA PRO A 752 -26.39 40.94 15.16
C PRO A 752 -25.34 39.84 15.37
N VAL A 753 -25.79 38.61 15.57
CA VAL A 753 -24.94 37.41 15.78
C VAL A 753 -25.35 36.27 14.85
N LEU A 754 -24.48 35.28 14.68
CA LEU A 754 -24.80 34.00 14.07
C LEU A 754 -25.06 32.99 15.19
N ARG A 755 -26.31 32.59 15.37
CA ARG A 755 -26.67 31.59 16.38
C ARG A 755 -26.50 30.19 15.80
N VAL A 756 -25.62 29.41 16.43
CA VAL A 756 -25.38 28.01 16.07
C VAL A 756 -26.00 27.10 17.12
N THR A 757 -27.00 26.32 16.71
CA THR A 757 -27.69 25.36 17.60
C THR A 757 -27.18 23.95 17.34
N VAL A 758 -26.77 23.23 18.39
CA VAL A 758 -26.24 21.85 18.29
C VAL A 758 -26.61 21.04 19.55
N PRO A 759 -26.93 19.74 19.44
CA PRO A 759 -27.09 18.91 20.63
C PRO A 759 -25.78 18.74 21.39
N ASP A 760 -25.88 18.70 22.72
CA ASP A 760 -24.82 18.27 23.61
C ASP A 760 -25.26 17.00 24.34
N TYR A 761 -24.61 15.90 23.94
CA TYR A 761 -24.84 14.56 24.50
C TYR A 761 -24.15 14.33 25.84
N ILE A 762 -23.63 15.35 26.51
CA ILE A 762 -23.17 15.22 27.90
C ILE A 762 -24.23 15.85 28.81
N LEU A 763 -24.77 16.99 28.40
CA LEU A 763 -25.82 17.74 29.11
C LEU A 763 -27.23 17.24 28.81
N GLY A 764 -27.43 16.49 27.72
CA GLY A 764 -28.76 16.06 27.25
C GLY A 764 -29.64 17.23 26.81
N LYS A 765 -29.02 18.31 26.28
CA LYS A 765 -29.69 19.56 25.89
C LYS A 765 -29.18 20.04 24.54
N LYS A 766 -29.91 20.98 23.91
CA LYS A 766 -29.39 21.73 22.76
C LYS A 766 -28.65 22.98 23.27
N LEU A 767 -27.42 23.15 22.84
CA LEU A 767 -26.65 24.38 23.02
C LEU A 767 -27.04 25.36 21.93
N ALA A 768 -27.18 26.63 22.30
CA ALA A 768 -27.24 27.76 21.38
C ALA A 768 -25.98 28.59 21.62
N ILE A 769 -25.13 28.67 20.60
CA ILE A 769 -23.81 29.32 20.67
C ILE A 769 -23.86 30.53 19.73
N ASP A 770 -23.71 31.73 20.29
CA ASP A 770 -23.73 32.97 19.51
C ASP A 770 -22.32 33.33 19.04
N ALA A 771 -22.15 33.34 17.71
CA ALA A 771 -20.87 33.48 17.04
C ALA A 771 -20.78 34.81 16.28
N ASP A 772 -19.62 35.47 16.34
CA ASP A 772 -19.28 36.54 15.40
C ASP A 772 -19.01 35.99 14.00
N ILE A 773 -18.34 34.83 13.93
CA ILE A 773 -17.87 34.21 12.70
C ILE A 773 -18.21 32.73 12.73
N VAL A 774 -18.64 32.19 11.59
CA VAL A 774 -18.78 30.74 11.39
C VAL A 774 -17.82 30.28 10.30
N SER A 775 -16.99 29.29 10.61
CA SER A 775 -16.04 28.67 9.68
C SER A 775 -16.48 27.27 9.29
N LEU A 776 -16.73 27.05 8.01
CA LEU A 776 -17.14 25.77 7.44
C LEU A 776 -15.90 25.01 6.97
N SER A 777 -15.65 23.84 7.54
CA SER A 777 -14.57 22.96 7.07
C SER A 777 -15.04 22.17 5.86
N ALA A 778 -15.08 22.87 4.73
CA ALA A 778 -15.58 22.37 3.46
C ALA A 778 -14.73 21.19 2.94
N ALA A 779 -15.41 20.26 2.26
CA ALA A 779 -14.80 19.09 1.66
C ALA A 779 -13.78 19.46 0.56
N VAL A 780 -12.83 18.55 0.33
CA VAL A 780 -11.97 18.57 -0.86
C VAL A 780 -12.60 17.64 -1.88
N ILE A 781 -12.86 18.14 -3.09
CA ILE A 781 -13.53 17.42 -4.17
C ILE A 781 -12.56 17.20 -5.34
N PRO A 782 -12.72 16.13 -6.14
CA PRO A 782 -11.90 15.91 -7.33
C PRO A 782 -12.02 17.09 -8.30
N SER A 783 -10.95 17.34 -9.07
CA SER A 783 -11.05 18.36 -10.11
C SER A 783 -12.01 17.93 -11.21
N LYS A 784 -12.79 18.86 -11.74
CA LYS A 784 -13.72 18.61 -12.86
C LYS A 784 -13.00 18.04 -14.10
N ASP A 785 -11.72 18.34 -14.26
CA ASP A 785 -10.89 17.87 -15.36
C ASP A 785 -10.49 16.40 -15.24
N ASN A 786 -10.67 15.76 -14.08
CA ASN A 786 -10.26 14.38 -13.84
C ASN A 786 -10.91 13.40 -14.84
N VAL A 787 -12.18 13.61 -15.20
CA VAL A 787 -12.90 12.77 -16.17
C VAL A 787 -12.24 12.86 -17.55
N ASN A 788 -11.94 14.08 -18.01
CA ASN A 788 -11.29 14.28 -19.30
C ASN A 788 -9.87 13.70 -19.31
N ILE A 789 -9.08 13.95 -18.26
CA ILE A 789 -7.72 13.40 -18.12
C ILE A 789 -7.73 11.87 -18.03
N SER A 790 -8.73 11.29 -17.34
CA SER A 790 -8.95 9.84 -17.28
C SER A 790 -9.14 9.23 -18.66
N GLN A 791 -9.95 9.87 -19.52
CA GLN A 791 -10.19 9.42 -20.89
C GLN A 791 -8.94 9.55 -21.77
N LEU A 792 -8.25 10.69 -21.70
CA LEU A 792 -7.03 10.97 -22.48
C LEU A 792 -5.90 9.98 -22.18
N PHE A 793 -5.63 9.72 -20.90
CA PHE A 793 -4.54 8.82 -20.48
C PHE A 793 -5.00 7.39 -20.24
N LYS A 794 -6.28 7.08 -20.48
CA LYS A 794 -6.90 5.77 -20.27
C LYS A 794 -6.64 5.22 -18.86
N VAL A 795 -6.78 6.08 -17.83
CA VAL A 795 -6.60 5.72 -16.41
C VAL A 795 -7.94 5.69 -15.68
N SER A 796 -8.03 4.92 -14.60
CA SER A 796 -9.30 4.71 -13.90
C SER A 796 -9.57 5.76 -12.82
N LEU A 797 -10.85 6.09 -12.65
CA LEU A 797 -11.36 6.83 -11.50
C LEU A 797 -11.98 5.87 -10.47
N GLY A 798 -12.01 6.30 -9.21
CA GLY A 798 -12.78 5.66 -8.15
C GLY A 798 -14.25 6.11 -8.16
N PRO A 799 -15.05 5.64 -7.20
CA PRO A 799 -16.48 6.00 -7.11
C PRO A 799 -16.74 7.50 -6.83
N ASP A 800 -15.74 8.22 -6.31
CA ASP A 800 -15.82 9.67 -6.04
C ASP A 800 -15.07 10.52 -7.08
N ASP A 801 -14.82 10.00 -8.28
CA ASP A 801 -14.08 10.68 -9.36
C ASP A 801 -12.64 11.13 -9.04
N PHE A 802 -12.08 10.72 -7.90
CA PHE A 802 -10.64 10.75 -7.66
C PHE A 802 -9.94 9.64 -8.47
N PHE A 803 -8.69 9.86 -8.86
CA PHE A 803 -7.92 8.85 -9.59
C PHE A 803 -7.70 7.58 -8.78
N LYS A 804 -7.89 6.42 -9.41
CA LYS A 804 -7.68 5.09 -8.82
C LYS A 804 -6.30 4.56 -9.18
N GLU A 805 -5.51 4.32 -8.16
CA GLU A 805 -4.21 3.66 -8.21
C GLU A 805 -4.33 2.19 -8.63
N ALA A 806 -3.23 1.61 -9.13
CA ALA A 806 -3.17 0.23 -9.59
C ALA A 806 -3.43 -0.77 -8.45
N HIS A 807 -2.87 -0.49 -7.28
CA HIS A 807 -3.08 -1.30 -6.08
C HIS A 807 -2.81 -0.49 -4.82
N VAL A 808 -3.80 -0.41 -3.93
CA VAL A 808 -3.79 0.36 -2.67
C VAL A 808 -2.47 0.26 -1.87
N LYS A 809 -1.94 -0.95 -1.69
CA LYS A 809 -0.70 -1.20 -0.92
C LYS A 809 0.58 -1.25 -1.75
N LEU A 810 0.62 -2.08 -2.80
CA LEU A 810 1.84 -2.41 -3.52
C LEU A 810 2.23 -1.39 -4.61
N ARG A 811 1.24 -0.71 -5.21
CA ARG A 811 1.43 0.23 -6.32
C ARG A 811 0.62 1.53 -6.09
N PRO A 812 0.85 2.26 -4.98
CA PRO A 812 0.00 3.39 -4.55
C PRO A 812 0.20 4.70 -5.33
N VAL A 813 1.15 4.72 -6.27
CA VAL A 813 1.50 5.90 -7.10
C VAL A 813 1.53 5.59 -8.59
N GLU A 814 1.06 4.41 -8.97
CA GLU A 814 1.03 3.93 -10.36
C GLU A 814 -0.43 3.73 -10.76
N PHE A 815 -0.74 3.90 -12.04
CA PHE A 815 -2.02 3.46 -12.61
C PHE A 815 -1.93 2.03 -13.12
N GLY A 816 -3.09 1.43 -13.41
CA GLY A 816 -3.14 0.17 -14.15
C GLY A 816 -2.53 0.29 -15.55
N THR A 817 -2.52 1.51 -16.11
CA THR A 817 -1.84 1.86 -17.36
C THR A 817 -0.35 2.07 -17.11
N ASP A 818 0.47 1.19 -17.66
CA ASP A 818 1.93 1.24 -17.47
C ASP A 818 2.55 2.52 -18.06
N GLY A 819 3.53 3.08 -17.35
CA GLY A 819 4.19 4.34 -17.71
C GLY A 819 3.41 5.60 -17.30
N VAL A 820 2.23 5.45 -16.68
CA VAL A 820 1.44 6.55 -16.12
C VAL A 820 1.41 6.44 -14.59
N TYR A 821 1.75 7.53 -13.91
CA TYR A 821 1.91 7.62 -12.46
C TYR A 821 1.03 8.72 -11.88
N LEU A 822 0.84 8.69 -10.56
CA LEU A 822 -0.09 9.55 -9.84
C LEU A 822 0.55 10.12 -8.56
N CYS A 823 0.40 11.42 -8.32
CA CYS A 823 0.76 12.01 -7.04
C CYS A 823 -0.14 13.18 -6.61
N GLY A 824 -0.07 13.49 -5.31
CA GLY A 824 -0.76 14.62 -4.71
C GLY A 824 -2.24 14.40 -4.46
N ILE A 825 -2.97 15.50 -4.35
CA ILE A 825 -4.39 15.47 -3.95
C ILE A 825 -5.34 15.07 -5.09
N ALA A 826 -4.84 14.95 -6.32
CA ALA A 826 -5.56 14.31 -7.43
C ALA A 826 -5.89 12.83 -7.14
N HIS A 827 -5.05 12.18 -6.32
CA HIS A 827 -5.28 10.81 -5.86
C HIS A 827 -6.36 10.74 -4.79
N TYR A 828 -6.29 11.64 -3.81
CA TYR A 828 -7.16 11.74 -2.64
C TYR A 828 -6.65 12.90 -1.76
N PRO A 829 -7.49 13.60 -0.95
CA PRO A 829 -7.04 14.66 -0.04
C PRO A 829 -5.92 14.18 0.88
N LYS A 830 -4.88 15.00 1.10
CA LYS A 830 -3.67 14.72 1.91
C LYS A 830 -3.03 16.02 2.37
N HIS A 831 -2.23 15.98 3.45
CA HIS A 831 -1.44 17.13 3.87
C HIS A 831 -0.23 17.37 2.96
N ILE A 832 0.42 18.54 3.09
CA ILE A 832 1.61 18.90 2.31
C ILE A 832 2.75 17.88 2.48
N PRO A 833 3.16 17.46 3.71
CA PRO A 833 4.21 16.45 3.87
C PRO A 833 3.90 15.13 3.14
N GLU A 834 2.66 14.65 3.24
CA GLU A 834 2.19 13.42 2.59
C GLU A 834 2.17 13.57 1.06
N THR A 835 1.79 14.74 0.57
CA THR A 835 1.83 15.10 -0.86
C THR A 835 3.26 15.09 -1.39
N ILE A 836 4.21 15.64 -0.64
CA ILE A 836 5.64 15.66 -1.00
C ILE A 836 6.19 14.22 -1.03
N ASN A 837 5.89 13.41 -0.01
CA ASN A 837 6.28 11.99 0.03
C ASN A 837 5.76 11.23 -1.19
N GLN A 838 4.47 11.40 -1.52
CA GLN A 838 3.87 10.73 -2.68
C GLN A 838 4.46 11.23 -4.01
N SER A 839 4.84 12.51 -4.09
CA SER A 839 5.44 13.11 -5.30
C SER A 839 6.84 12.56 -5.58
N TYR A 840 7.67 12.46 -4.54
CA TYR A 840 8.96 11.76 -4.67
C TYR A 840 8.77 10.26 -4.92
N GLY A 841 7.73 9.65 -4.35
CA GLY A 841 7.35 8.27 -4.63
C GLY A 841 7.06 8.05 -6.12
N ALA A 842 6.21 8.89 -6.72
CA ALA A 842 5.91 8.84 -8.15
C ALA A 842 7.16 9.07 -9.02
N ALA A 843 8.00 10.05 -8.67
CA ALA A 843 9.27 10.26 -9.35
C ALA A 843 10.20 9.03 -9.26
N GLY A 844 10.33 8.43 -8.07
CA GLY A 844 11.13 7.23 -7.85
C GLY A 844 10.64 6.04 -8.68
N ARG A 845 9.32 5.86 -8.80
CA ARG A 845 8.72 4.82 -9.64
C ARG A 845 8.90 5.11 -11.13
N ALA A 846 8.71 6.35 -11.58
CA ALA A 846 8.95 6.74 -12.98
C ALA A 846 10.42 6.53 -13.41
N ILE A 847 11.38 6.80 -12.52
CA ILE A 847 12.80 6.56 -12.80
C ILE A 847 13.12 5.09 -13.06
N THR A 848 12.37 4.14 -12.48
CA THR A 848 12.59 2.71 -12.77
C THR A 848 12.37 2.37 -14.25
N LEU A 849 11.49 3.11 -14.93
CA LEU A 849 11.27 3.04 -16.37
C LEU A 849 12.33 3.85 -17.13
N LEU A 850 12.48 5.13 -16.78
CA LEU A 850 13.32 6.09 -17.53
C LEU A 850 14.82 5.78 -17.46
N SER A 851 15.26 5.09 -16.40
CA SER A 851 16.65 4.66 -16.26
C SER A 851 17.04 3.52 -17.21
N ARG A 852 16.08 2.84 -17.84
CA ARG A 852 16.32 1.79 -18.83
C ARG A 852 16.30 2.35 -20.24
N ASP A 853 17.19 1.89 -21.11
CA ASP A 853 17.21 2.31 -22.51
C ASP A 853 16.10 1.70 -23.35
N THR A 854 15.63 0.52 -22.93
CA THR A 854 14.52 -0.16 -23.58
C THR A 854 13.49 -0.65 -22.57
N VAL A 855 12.24 -0.75 -23.03
CA VAL A 855 11.16 -1.47 -22.37
C VAL A 855 10.80 -2.68 -23.22
N THR A 856 10.59 -3.81 -22.56
CA THR A 856 10.22 -5.06 -23.20
C THR A 856 8.71 -5.19 -23.19
N VAL A 857 8.10 -5.34 -24.37
CA VAL A 857 6.65 -5.62 -24.50
C VAL A 857 6.41 -7.08 -24.82
N SER A 858 5.32 -7.62 -24.27
CA SER A 858 4.93 -9.02 -24.43
C SER A 858 4.79 -9.39 -25.91
N GLY A 859 5.26 -10.59 -26.26
CA GLY A 859 5.00 -11.22 -27.55
C GLY A 859 3.56 -11.74 -27.74
N SER A 860 2.71 -11.68 -26.70
CA SER A 860 1.29 -12.03 -26.76
C SER A 860 0.47 -10.90 -27.41
N VAL A 861 0.61 -10.77 -28.72
CA VAL A 861 -0.08 -9.78 -29.55
C VAL A 861 -0.93 -10.44 -30.61
N CYS A 862 -1.90 -9.71 -31.15
CA CYS A 862 -2.70 -10.21 -32.25
C CYS A 862 -1.89 -10.25 -33.56
N GLU A 863 -2.12 -11.28 -34.38
CA GLU A 863 -1.52 -11.43 -35.70
C GLU A 863 -2.58 -11.81 -36.73
N VAL A 864 -2.45 -11.27 -37.94
CA VAL A 864 -3.36 -11.54 -39.05
C VAL A 864 -2.72 -12.54 -40.01
N LYS A 865 -3.38 -13.66 -40.23
CA LYS A 865 -3.12 -14.58 -41.34
C LYS A 865 -3.70 -14.00 -42.63
N GLU A 866 -2.84 -13.38 -43.44
CA GLU A 866 -3.24 -12.65 -44.66
C GLU A 866 -4.16 -13.47 -45.60
N SER A 867 -3.88 -14.77 -45.74
CA SER A 867 -4.64 -15.67 -46.62
C SER A 867 -6.11 -15.83 -46.23
N SER A 868 -6.43 -15.64 -44.95
CA SER A 868 -7.79 -15.79 -44.42
C SER A 868 -8.50 -14.45 -44.24
N CYS A 869 -7.77 -13.33 -44.36
CA CYS A 869 -8.30 -12.00 -44.14
C CYS A 869 -9.09 -11.53 -45.38
N ILE A 870 -10.38 -11.26 -45.20
CA ILE A 870 -11.27 -10.77 -46.27
C ILE A 870 -11.33 -9.24 -46.37
N GLY A 871 -10.52 -8.51 -45.60
CA GLY A 871 -10.46 -7.05 -45.67
C GLY A 871 -11.72 -6.32 -45.15
N CYS A 872 -12.52 -6.94 -44.28
CA CYS A 872 -13.82 -6.38 -43.84
C CYS A 872 -13.71 -5.20 -42.85
N GLY A 873 -12.55 -4.99 -42.21
CA GLY A 873 -12.30 -3.86 -41.32
C GLY A 873 -12.88 -3.95 -39.90
N GLN A 874 -13.60 -5.02 -39.56
CA GLN A 874 -14.21 -5.20 -38.22
C GLN A 874 -13.17 -5.25 -37.08
N CYS A 875 -11.98 -5.80 -37.35
CA CYS A 875 -10.87 -5.80 -36.39
C CYS A 875 -10.34 -4.39 -36.12
N ILE A 876 -10.32 -3.52 -37.13
CA ILE A 876 -9.85 -2.13 -37.02
C ILE A 876 -10.82 -1.33 -36.15
N SER A 877 -12.12 -1.42 -36.41
CA SER A 877 -13.14 -0.73 -35.61
C SER A 877 -13.20 -1.22 -34.16
N ALA A 878 -12.85 -2.49 -33.91
CA ALA A 878 -12.77 -3.04 -32.57
C ALA A 878 -11.55 -2.57 -31.76
N CYS A 879 -10.45 -2.18 -32.41
CA CYS A 879 -9.21 -1.86 -31.73
C CYS A 879 -9.23 -0.46 -31.10
N THR A 880 -9.33 -0.38 -29.76
CA THR A 880 -9.32 0.89 -29.01
C THR A 880 -7.94 1.55 -28.92
N TYR A 881 -6.90 0.86 -29.41
CA TYR A 881 -5.51 1.32 -29.40
C TYR A 881 -5.02 1.81 -30.76
N GLY A 882 -5.82 1.66 -31.82
CA GLY A 882 -5.39 1.99 -33.19
C GLY A 882 -4.22 1.12 -33.68
N ALA A 883 -4.07 -0.09 -33.14
CA ALA A 883 -2.98 -0.99 -33.48
C ALA A 883 -3.17 -1.70 -34.83
N ILE A 884 -4.34 -1.60 -35.46
CA ILE A 884 -4.66 -2.34 -36.68
C ILE A 884 -4.98 -1.35 -37.79
N GLU A 885 -4.33 -1.53 -38.94
CA GLU A 885 -4.55 -0.72 -40.12
C GLU A 885 -4.70 -1.59 -41.37
N PHE A 886 -5.24 -1.01 -42.45
CA PHE A 886 -5.18 -1.65 -43.74
C PHE A 886 -3.85 -1.37 -44.43
N ARG A 887 -3.28 -2.41 -45.07
CA ARG A 887 -2.21 -2.25 -46.05
C ARG A 887 -2.53 -3.01 -47.33
N ASP A 888 -2.02 -2.48 -48.43
CA ASP A 888 -2.07 -3.17 -49.71
C ASP A 888 -1.00 -4.27 -49.71
N THR A 889 -1.45 -5.52 -49.85
CA THR A 889 -0.57 -6.68 -49.99
C THR A 889 -0.76 -7.32 -51.36
N ARG A 890 0.08 -8.30 -51.72
CA ARG A 890 -0.07 -9.05 -52.97
C ARG A 890 -1.41 -9.79 -53.08
N GLN A 891 -2.10 -10.00 -51.95
CA GLN A 891 -3.40 -10.68 -51.87
C GLN A 891 -4.57 -9.68 -51.75
N GLY A 892 -4.33 -8.40 -52.05
CA GLY A 892 -5.29 -7.31 -51.91
C GLY A 892 -5.13 -6.54 -50.61
N LYS A 893 -6.14 -5.73 -50.27
CA LYS A 893 -6.14 -4.90 -49.06
C LYS A 893 -6.40 -5.76 -47.82
N LYS A 894 -5.40 -5.92 -46.95
CA LYS A 894 -5.47 -6.76 -45.74
C LYS A 894 -5.27 -5.93 -44.48
N ALA A 895 -5.83 -6.40 -43.37
CA ALA A 895 -5.55 -5.83 -42.06
C ALA A 895 -4.18 -6.31 -41.57
N ILE A 896 -3.41 -5.43 -40.93
CA ILE A 896 -2.12 -5.73 -40.32
C ILE A 896 -2.10 -5.15 -38.91
N VAL A 897 -1.52 -5.88 -37.97
CA VAL A 897 -1.34 -5.43 -36.58
C VAL A 897 0.05 -4.83 -36.41
N ASN A 898 0.13 -3.66 -35.81
CA ASN A 898 1.34 -3.12 -35.25
C ASN A 898 1.57 -3.78 -33.87
N PRO A 899 2.56 -4.70 -33.75
CA PRO A 899 2.76 -5.47 -32.52
C PRO A 899 3.22 -4.60 -31.35
N VAL A 900 3.73 -3.40 -31.63
CA VAL A 900 4.22 -2.47 -30.63
C VAL A 900 3.08 -1.79 -29.86
N ILE A 901 1.98 -1.50 -30.55
CA ILE A 901 0.81 -0.79 -30.01
C ILE A 901 -0.23 -1.78 -29.48
N CYS A 902 -0.26 -3.00 -30.05
CA CYS A 902 -1.18 -4.05 -29.63
C CYS A 902 -1.01 -4.39 -28.15
N LYS A 903 -2.09 -4.30 -27.36
CA LYS A 903 -2.12 -4.67 -25.94
C LYS A 903 -2.53 -6.11 -25.69
N GLY A 904 -2.80 -6.89 -26.74
CA GLY A 904 -3.17 -8.30 -26.62
C GLY A 904 -4.49 -8.53 -25.89
N ASP A 905 -5.48 -7.64 -26.05
CA ASP A 905 -6.78 -7.75 -25.37
C ASP A 905 -7.71 -8.82 -25.96
N GLY A 906 -7.46 -9.23 -27.20
CA GLY A 906 -8.26 -10.22 -27.91
C GLY A 906 -9.65 -9.75 -28.36
N LEU A 907 -9.93 -8.44 -28.37
CA LEU A 907 -11.25 -7.99 -28.83
C LEU A 907 -11.41 -8.14 -30.35
N CYS A 908 -10.32 -7.96 -31.09
CA CYS A 908 -10.32 -8.01 -32.55
C CYS A 908 -10.44 -9.44 -33.12
N ASN A 909 -9.88 -10.47 -32.47
CA ASN A 909 -10.08 -11.87 -32.90
C ASN A 909 -11.50 -12.34 -32.63
N ALA A 910 -12.08 -11.98 -31.48
CA ALA A 910 -13.48 -12.29 -31.19
C ALA A 910 -14.48 -11.68 -32.19
N LYS A 911 -14.10 -10.60 -32.89
CA LYS A 911 -14.90 -9.94 -33.93
C LYS A 911 -14.64 -10.45 -35.34
N CYS A 912 -13.61 -11.24 -35.56
CA CYS A 912 -13.19 -11.62 -36.90
C CYS A 912 -14.06 -12.76 -37.45
N PRO A 913 -14.86 -12.54 -38.51
CA PRO A 913 -15.81 -13.54 -38.99
C PRO A 913 -15.13 -14.76 -39.63
N THR A 914 -13.86 -14.65 -40.02
CA THR A 914 -13.11 -15.72 -40.70
C THR A 914 -12.02 -16.34 -39.83
N GLY A 915 -11.89 -15.94 -38.56
CA GLY A 915 -10.77 -16.35 -37.70
C GLY A 915 -9.38 -15.92 -38.20
N ALA A 916 -9.30 -14.98 -39.15
CA ALA A 916 -8.04 -14.56 -39.77
C ALA A 916 -7.10 -13.81 -38.84
N ILE A 917 -7.60 -13.21 -37.75
CA ILE A 917 -6.77 -12.57 -36.73
C ILE A 917 -6.88 -13.37 -35.45
N GLN A 918 -5.75 -13.70 -34.83
CA GLN A 918 -5.70 -14.48 -33.60
C GLN A 918 -4.76 -13.82 -32.60
N LEU A 919 -5.07 -13.95 -31.30
CA LEU A 919 -4.20 -13.51 -30.22
C LEU A 919 -3.18 -14.61 -29.92
N LYS A 920 -1.88 -14.31 -30.11
CA LYS A 920 -0.81 -15.25 -29.73
C LYS A 920 -0.86 -15.52 -28.22
N HIS A 921 -0.61 -16.77 -27.83
CA HIS A 921 -0.74 -17.26 -26.45
C HIS A 921 -2.18 -17.43 -25.94
N PHE A 922 -3.19 -17.11 -26.76
CA PHE A 922 -4.60 -17.38 -26.51
C PHE A 922 -5.30 -17.75 -27.82
N THR A 923 -4.72 -18.69 -28.56
CA THR A 923 -5.27 -19.14 -29.84
C THR A 923 -6.54 -19.97 -29.63
N ASP A 924 -7.35 -20.13 -30.68
CA ASP A 924 -8.57 -20.95 -30.57
C ASP A 924 -8.24 -22.41 -30.22
N GLU A 925 -7.12 -22.94 -30.73
CA GLU A 925 -6.65 -24.30 -30.42
C GLU A 925 -6.26 -24.44 -28.94
N GLU A 926 -5.52 -23.46 -28.39
CA GLU A 926 -5.15 -23.39 -26.97
C GLU A 926 -6.37 -23.26 -26.05
N LEU A 927 -7.35 -22.43 -26.41
CA LEU A 927 -8.53 -22.17 -25.59
C LEU A 927 -9.58 -23.28 -25.69
N LEU A 928 -9.84 -23.80 -26.89
CA LEU A 928 -10.82 -24.88 -27.07
C LEU A 928 -10.31 -26.19 -26.45
N SER A 929 -9.03 -26.52 -26.59
CA SER A 929 -8.46 -27.69 -25.89
C SER A 929 -8.57 -27.55 -24.37
N GLN A 930 -8.42 -26.34 -23.83
CA GLN A 930 -8.63 -26.06 -22.41
C GLN A 930 -10.10 -26.27 -21.99
N VAL A 931 -11.06 -25.84 -22.82
CA VAL A 931 -12.51 -26.02 -22.57
C VAL A 931 -12.91 -27.48 -22.69
N ASP A 932 -12.47 -28.18 -23.73
CA ASP A 932 -12.76 -29.60 -23.96
C ASP A 932 -12.19 -30.47 -22.85
N ALA A 933 -11.04 -30.10 -22.28
CA ALA A 933 -10.48 -30.75 -21.11
C ALA A 933 -11.26 -30.47 -19.82
N ALA A 934 -12.07 -29.41 -19.74
CA ALA A 934 -12.91 -29.13 -18.57
C ALA A 934 -14.25 -29.90 -18.60
N ALA A 935 -14.74 -30.20 -19.80
CA ALA A 935 -15.97 -30.95 -20.06
C ALA A 935 -15.77 -32.45 -19.80
#